data_AF-A0A818LBG0-F1
#
_entry.id   AF-A0A818LBG0-F1
#
_cell.length_a   1.000
_cell.length_b   1.000
_cell.length_c   1.000
_cell.angle_alpha   90.00
_cell.angle_beta   90.00
_cell.angle_gamma   90.00
#
_symmetry.space_group_name_H-M   'P 1'
#
loop_
_entity.id
_entity.type
_entity.pdbx_description
1 polymer ?
#
loop_
_entity_poly.entity_id
_entity_poly.type
_entity_poly.pdbx_seq_one_letter_code
_entity_poly.pdbx_strand_id
1 'polypeptide(L)'
;MAESTDDNQEISAITSENNQSIIDEDEEVKHFRKVIGAFLYYKILARNRIRRAFYSYSRLSEAYKRLVPKYETYLSQLLKCIDQNDLLIRQILSGCEHLFNNYSMPSSFNNMNHMSTEQDSLPPPSGVTSMDMDKVKTTIKQFVRDWSKDGEQERLVCYAPIIDEVKRRFPIIPTTNEDGTINNLSSIQILVPGAGLGRLSWEFARLGYACQGNEVSLYMLIASHFVLNKCAQINTHTIHPWILNFCNNVTSEDQLRGVQFPDVNTATLPPNSRFSMSAGDFLQVYNEPNDWDCVTTCFFIDTAHNIIEYVERLWKILKPGGVWINFGPLLYHFEDIPNEISFELSYADLRTVILSYGFQIEVETLPIRAGYIKNERSMLHYEYDCVYFVAEFCFVLITMVEQLKFIVEQLKRPPFNRNHYNILTFDNLTNNQLLQVLTDVFAVVDPYDPSHKIDIRDEEPEKTAARHMNTLKMLGYRPKLDTDVNTFRQNLVSGAKSVVFPILQWLLEKLPEHKERAYLGRYLSKIDVPAEFLSDPEIAEQYERYDELMEEFKEVHRAYKELTSTPHTIDDLRRDIKQLEDEKETLEKRLERQKTRIQKVPAAQIELAKNYRKEVEKEEKLNTMRQDLNNVVNQLEQKIQRLERQLTDQRSSSTDQSPDAIMKRMEEENQVNSYLVTEKFPKELNQMKMKLRYYEEVATNKALGQTELSNYRAKISELNSIINKFHEKRVLNKDPTADNLAVFRQQALIVARRKEQAAGRLTQLRSENDALEKQFGQNLPMGYAGSSSTAKNSGYVPEGEEFQRYVNMLRSKSNTYKRKRQEINDMTAELQLLKRTEELLKEEVEQIKSRMSMEERKHGIEGYFSTQERLEELSTLKMEQDELKGKTLDEITALIKTLNSRISSKKAELDPILKEVKPLRAKIQEIRSEYEAKKSKYDALNANFESSRSTLESEVRGFYEEQYAQESRFHTLKAQMLINAVQLKRANDETSSYMSTDKATKSYREQLNKQINNAETRIKANREKQKVTKDVQIDGTRQLKYWRDLLRMMELKRKLAMGEL
;
A
#
# COMPACT_ATOMS: atom_id res chain seq x y z
N MET A 1 15.19 24.96 -19.72
CA MET A 1 14.27 23.95 -19.13
C MET A 1 15.02 23.07 -18.12
N ALA A 2 15.70 23.68 -17.15
CA ALA A 2 16.42 22.94 -16.10
C ALA A 2 16.25 23.58 -14.70
N GLU A 3 15.46 24.66 -14.57
CA GLU A 3 15.19 25.34 -13.29
C GLU A 3 13.77 25.07 -12.77
N SER A 4 12.93 24.30 -13.47
CA SER A 4 11.52 24.08 -13.08
C SER A 4 11.23 22.71 -12.44
N THR A 5 12.27 21.93 -12.14
CA THR A 5 12.15 20.58 -11.58
C THR A 5 12.33 20.54 -10.06
N ASP A 6 13.06 21.50 -9.46
CA ASP A 6 13.25 21.58 -8.01
C ASP A 6 12.01 22.16 -7.30
N ASP A 7 11.40 23.22 -7.85
CA ASP A 7 10.18 23.82 -7.27
C ASP A 7 8.98 22.85 -7.20
N ASN A 8 8.89 21.89 -8.13
CA ASN A 8 7.81 20.89 -8.14
C ASN A 8 8.06 19.76 -7.13
N GLN A 9 9.32 19.49 -6.74
CA GLN A 9 9.63 18.51 -5.69
C GLN A 9 9.40 19.10 -4.29
N GLU A 10 9.72 20.38 -4.07
CA GLU A 10 9.40 21.08 -2.82
C GLU A 10 7.88 21.24 -2.63
N ILE A 11 7.13 21.65 -3.67
CA ILE A 11 5.67 21.77 -3.57
C ILE A 11 5.01 20.40 -3.35
N SER A 12 5.52 19.34 -3.98
CA SER A 12 5.09 17.94 -3.77
C SER A 12 5.37 17.46 -2.34
N ALA A 13 6.53 17.77 -1.78
CA ALA A 13 6.90 17.40 -0.41
C ALA A 13 6.02 18.14 0.61
N ILE A 14 5.84 19.46 0.43
CA ILE A 14 5.01 20.30 1.29
C ILE A 14 3.53 19.91 1.21
N THR A 15 3.02 19.54 0.02
CA THR A 15 1.64 19.02 -0.11
C THR A 15 1.49 17.62 0.45
N SER A 16 2.53 16.77 0.40
CA SER A 16 2.50 15.44 1.02
C SER A 16 2.56 15.53 2.55
N GLU A 17 3.37 16.42 3.12
CA GLU A 17 3.45 16.66 4.57
C GLU A 17 2.18 17.30 5.11
N ASN A 18 1.61 18.29 4.41
CA ASN A 18 0.33 18.90 4.79
C ASN A 18 -0.84 17.91 4.64
N ASN A 19 -0.83 17.02 3.63
CA ASN A 19 -1.86 15.99 3.53
C ASN A 19 -1.70 14.92 4.61
N GLN A 20 -0.46 14.55 4.98
CA GLN A 20 -0.19 13.61 6.07
C GLN A 20 -0.62 14.19 7.42
N SER A 21 -0.32 15.47 7.69
CA SER A 21 -0.75 16.13 8.94
C SER A 21 -2.27 16.23 9.06
N ILE A 22 -2.98 16.52 7.96
CA ILE A 22 -4.46 16.54 7.93
C ILE A 22 -5.04 15.14 8.16
N ILE A 23 -4.43 14.10 7.59
CA ILE A 23 -4.86 12.71 7.78
C ILE A 23 -4.62 12.26 9.24
N ASP A 24 -3.49 12.64 9.83
CA ASP A 24 -3.12 12.27 11.20
C ASP A 24 -4.02 12.99 12.23
N GLU A 25 -4.38 14.26 12.00
CA GLU A 25 -5.38 14.97 12.82
C GLU A 25 -6.75 14.29 12.78
N ASP A 26 -7.25 13.91 11.58
CA ASP A 26 -8.55 13.23 11.44
C ASP A 26 -8.58 11.85 12.12
N GLU A 27 -7.47 11.08 12.08
CA GLU A 27 -7.36 9.81 12.79
C GLU A 27 -7.29 10.00 14.32
N GLU A 28 -6.61 11.03 14.80
CA GLU A 28 -6.59 11.39 16.23
C GLU A 28 -8.00 11.77 16.73
N VAL A 29 -8.78 12.52 15.93
CA VAL A 29 -10.22 12.82 16.22
C VAL A 29 -11.01 11.53 16.38
N LYS A 30 -10.86 10.60 15.43
CA LYS A 30 -11.58 9.33 15.46
C LYS A 30 -11.19 8.50 16.67
N HIS A 31 -9.89 8.44 16.98
CA HIS A 31 -9.39 7.73 18.15
C HIS A 31 -9.95 8.32 19.44
N PHE A 32 -9.92 9.65 19.60
CA PHE A 32 -10.49 10.34 20.76
C PHE A 32 -11.99 10.05 20.92
N ARG A 33 -12.78 10.14 19.84
CA ARG A 33 -14.22 9.80 19.86
C ARG A 33 -14.47 8.34 20.23
N LYS A 34 -13.65 7.42 19.74
CA LYS A 34 -13.72 6.00 20.07
C LYS A 34 -13.44 5.75 21.55
N VAL A 35 -12.44 6.41 22.13
CA VAL A 35 -12.11 6.30 23.56
C VAL A 35 -13.26 6.82 24.43
N ILE A 36 -13.83 7.97 24.11
CA ILE A 36 -15.04 8.49 24.76
C ILE A 36 -16.19 7.48 24.66
N GLY A 37 -16.42 6.93 23.46
CA GLY A 37 -17.43 5.90 23.23
C GLY A 37 -17.22 4.67 24.11
N ALA A 38 -15.97 4.23 24.30
CA ALA A 38 -15.64 3.10 25.16
C ALA A 38 -15.95 3.37 26.65
N PHE A 39 -15.62 4.56 27.16
CA PHE A 39 -16.00 4.95 28.53
C PHE A 39 -17.53 4.96 28.71
N LEU A 40 -18.27 5.55 27.78
CA LEU A 40 -19.74 5.60 27.85
C LEU A 40 -20.39 4.22 27.70
N TYR A 41 -19.73 3.28 27.01
CA TYR A 41 -20.22 1.91 26.84
C TYR A 41 -20.00 1.01 28.08
N TYR A 42 -19.18 1.44 29.04
CA TYR A 42 -18.84 0.69 30.25
C TYR A 42 -20.08 0.13 30.98
N LYS A 43 -21.07 0.97 31.24
CA LYS A 43 -22.28 0.57 31.98
C LYS A 43 -23.07 -0.51 31.27
N ILE A 44 -23.22 -0.42 29.95
CA ILE A 44 -23.94 -1.40 29.14
C ILE A 44 -23.23 -2.75 29.20
N LEU A 45 -21.92 -2.77 28.96
CA LEU A 45 -21.12 -4.00 29.02
C LEU A 45 -21.16 -4.64 30.40
N ALA A 46 -20.96 -3.83 31.45
CA ALA A 46 -20.96 -4.29 32.84
C ALA A 46 -22.33 -4.88 33.20
N ARG A 47 -23.44 -4.20 32.88
CA ARG A 47 -24.80 -4.71 33.09
C ARG A 47 -25.05 -6.03 32.36
N ASN A 48 -24.61 -6.16 31.10
CA ASN A 48 -24.75 -7.39 30.33
C ASN A 48 -24.00 -8.57 30.96
N ARG A 49 -22.85 -8.32 31.61
CA ARG A 49 -22.16 -9.36 32.40
C ARG A 49 -22.96 -9.78 33.63
N ILE A 50 -23.61 -8.86 34.33
CA ILE A 50 -24.47 -9.17 35.49
C ILE A 50 -25.75 -9.90 35.05
N ARG A 51 -26.37 -9.49 33.95
CA ARG A 51 -27.55 -10.17 33.37
C ARG A 51 -27.29 -11.64 33.08
N ARG A 52 -26.14 -11.97 32.50
CA ARG A 52 -25.74 -13.37 32.29
C ARG A 52 -25.64 -14.15 33.60
N ALA A 53 -25.19 -13.51 34.69
CA ALA A 53 -25.18 -14.12 36.02
C ALA A 53 -26.60 -14.32 36.57
N PHE A 54 -27.49 -13.33 36.45
CA PHE A 54 -28.90 -13.45 36.82
C PHE A 54 -29.60 -14.57 36.03
N TYR A 55 -29.36 -14.65 34.73
CA TYR A 55 -29.90 -15.72 33.88
C TYR A 55 -29.40 -17.09 34.31
N SER A 56 -28.11 -17.23 34.61
CA SER A 56 -27.54 -18.50 35.08
C SER A 56 -28.15 -18.91 36.43
N TYR A 57 -28.33 -17.94 37.34
CA TYR A 57 -28.97 -18.16 38.63
C TYR A 57 -30.46 -18.54 38.50
N SER A 58 -31.20 -17.91 37.57
CA SER A 58 -32.63 -18.18 37.40
C SER A 58 -32.91 -19.62 36.93
N ARG A 59 -31.97 -20.24 36.20
CA ARG A 59 -32.03 -21.64 35.75
C ARG A 59 -31.66 -22.66 36.82
N LEU A 60 -31.17 -22.26 37.98
CA LEU A 60 -30.95 -23.19 39.10
C LEU A 60 -32.30 -23.72 39.63
N SER A 61 -32.29 -24.96 40.10
CA SER A 61 -33.44 -25.55 40.79
C SER A 61 -33.73 -24.81 42.10
N GLU A 62 -34.98 -24.89 42.58
CA GLU A 62 -35.38 -24.21 43.82
C GLU A 62 -34.60 -24.72 45.04
N ALA A 63 -34.22 -26.00 45.04
CA ALA A 63 -33.37 -26.58 46.08
C ALA A 63 -31.98 -25.92 46.12
N TYR A 64 -31.38 -25.63 44.96
CA TYR A 64 -30.07 -24.96 44.89
C TYR A 64 -30.15 -23.47 45.22
N LYS A 65 -31.23 -22.77 44.84
CA LYS A 65 -31.43 -21.37 45.21
C LYS A 65 -31.50 -21.18 46.73
N ARG A 66 -32.12 -22.10 47.46
CA ARG A 66 -32.15 -22.10 48.94
C ARG A 66 -30.78 -22.24 49.60
N LEU A 67 -29.79 -22.83 48.92
CA LEU A 67 -28.41 -22.93 49.44
C LEU A 67 -27.64 -21.61 49.34
N VAL A 68 -28.05 -20.71 48.44
CA VAL A 68 -27.40 -19.41 48.20
C VAL A 68 -28.40 -18.24 48.23
N PRO A 69 -29.15 -18.06 49.34
CA PRO A 69 -30.30 -17.16 49.39
C PRO A 69 -29.94 -15.68 49.21
N LYS A 70 -28.67 -15.30 49.38
CA LYS A 70 -28.18 -13.94 49.24
C LYS A 70 -27.65 -13.61 47.83
N TYR A 71 -27.55 -14.60 46.92
CA TYR A 71 -26.89 -14.41 45.63
C TYR A 71 -27.62 -13.41 44.73
N GLU A 72 -28.95 -13.41 44.75
CA GLU A 72 -29.76 -12.45 43.98
C GLU A 72 -29.58 -11.00 44.47
N THR A 73 -29.59 -10.82 45.80
CA THR A 73 -29.29 -9.52 46.44
C THR A 73 -27.88 -9.05 46.10
N TYR A 74 -26.92 -9.97 46.12
CA TYR A 74 -25.54 -9.71 45.74
C TYR A 74 -25.40 -9.22 44.29
N LEU A 75 -26.04 -9.89 43.33
CA LEU A 75 -26.05 -9.42 41.94
C LEU A 75 -26.74 -8.05 41.78
N SER A 76 -27.76 -7.77 42.59
CA SER A 76 -28.42 -6.46 42.63
C SER A 76 -27.52 -5.36 43.20
N GLN A 77 -26.66 -5.68 44.17
CA GLN A 77 -25.64 -4.76 44.69
C GLN A 77 -24.57 -4.47 43.63
N LEU A 78 -24.14 -5.45 42.85
CA LEU A 78 -23.21 -5.23 41.74
C LEU A 78 -23.77 -4.22 40.72
N LEU A 79 -25.08 -4.28 40.41
CA LEU A 79 -25.72 -3.28 39.54
C LEU A 79 -25.63 -1.86 40.11
N LYS A 80 -25.82 -1.69 41.42
CA LYS A 80 -25.68 -0.38 42.09
C LYS A 80 -24.25 0.15 42.00
N CYS A 81 -23.25 -0.71 42.22
CA CYS A 81 -21.85 -0.33 42.06
C CYS A 81 -21.49 0.04 40.62
N ILE A 82 -22.09 -0.64 39.62
CA ILE A 82 -21.96 -0.26 38.20
C ILE A 82 -22.52 1.13 37.95
N ASP A 83 -23.69 1.45 38.53
CA ASP A 83 -24.29 2.78 38.40
C ASP A 83 -23.43 3.88 39.06
N GLN A 84 -22.80 3.59 40.19
CA GLN A 84 -21.86 4.51 40.83
C GLN A 84 -20.60 4.74 39.99
N ASN A 85 -20.02 3.67 39.42
CA ASN A 85 -18.88 3.82 38.50
C ASN A 85 -19.26 4.59 37.24
N ASP A 86 -20.44 4.37 36.66
CA ASP A 86 -20.92 5.12 35.48
C ASP A 86 -21.07 6.61 35.77
N LEU A 87 -21.61 6.97 36.94
CA LEU A 87 -21.72 8.36 37.37
C LEU A 87 -20.33 9.02 37.45
N LEU A 88 -19.37 8.33 38.05
CA LEU A 88 -18.00 8.80 38.14
C LEU A 88 -17.31 8.89 36.77
N ILE A 89 -17.52 7.92 35.87
CA ILE A 89 -17.00 7.97 34.49
C ILE A 89 -17.55 9.20 33.76
N ARG A 90 -18.83 9.52 33.91
CA ARG A 90 -19.42 10.74 33.34
C ARG A 90 -18.78 12.00 33.92
N GLN A 91 -18.42 12.01 35.20
CA GLN A 91 -17.67 13.10 35.82
C GLN A 91 -16.23 13.21 35.27
N ILE A 92 -15.55 12.09 35.06
CA ILE A 92 -14.22 12.04 34.44
C ILE A 92 -14.27 12.66 33.04
N LEU A 93 -15.31 12.32 32.26
CA LEU A 93 -15.51 12.89 30.92
C LEU A 93 -15.92 14.36 30.95
N SER A 94 -16.60 14.82 32.03
CA SER A 94 -17.00 16.21 32.19
C SER A 94 -15.79 17.12 32.43
N GLY A 95 -15.36 17.81 31.37
CA GLY A 95 -14.15 18.63 31.37
C GLY A 95 -13.05 18.16 30.41
N CYS A 96 -13.27 17.08 29.66
CA CYS A 96 -12.38 16.67 28.57
C CYS A 96 -12.57 17.50 27.28
N GLU A 97 -13.59 18.36 27.24
CA GLU A 97 -13.91 19.21 26.09
C GLU A 97 -12.79 20.20 25.74
N HIS A 98 -11.94 20.53 26.72
CA HIS A 98 -10.82 21.47 26.56
C HIS A 98 -9.45 20.79 26.58
N LEU A 99 -9.39 19.45 26.70
CA LEU A 99 -8.12 18.71 26.65
C LEU A 99 -7.46 18.80 25.27
N PHE A 100 -8.27 19.00 24.22
CA PHE A 100 -7.79 19.17 22.85
C PHE A 100 -8.50 20.36 22.21
N ASN A 101 -7.80 21.50 22.11
CA ASN A 101 -8.34 22.81 21.70
C ASN A 101 -9.01 22.86 20.31
N ASN A 102 -8.87 21.81 19.48
CA ASN A 102 -9.38 21.76 18.10
C ASN A 102 -10.59 20.84 17.90
N TYR A 103 -11.09 20.18 18.95
CA TYR A 103 -12.03 19.07 18.79
C TYR A 103 -13.45 19.44 19.26
N SER A 104 -14.37 19.65 18.31
CA SER A 104 -15.79 19.79 18.62
C SER A 104 -16.38 18.46 19.08
N MET A 105 -17.05 18.48 20.25
CA MET A 105 -17.78 17.33 20.76
C MET A 105 -18.86 16.91 19.75
N PRO A 106 -19.06 15.59 19.50
CA PRO A 106 -20.13 15.14 18.64
C PRO A 106 -21.48 15.67 19.15
N SER A 107 -22.37 16.11 18.26
CA SER A 107 -23.77 16.48 18.60
C SER A 107 -24.50 15.34 19.34
N SER A 108 -24.01 14.11 19.19
CA SER A 108 -24.43 12.90 19.90
C SER A 108 -24.12 12.89 21.41
N PHE A 109 -23.21 13.72 21.90
CA PHE A 109 -22.85 13.81 23.32
C PHE A 109 -24.02 14.34 24.17
N ASN A 110 -24.78 15.30 23.63
CA ASN A 110 -26.03 15.76 24.24
C ASN A 110 -27.17 14.73 24.12
N ASN A 111 -27.21 13.94 23.06
CA ASN A 111 -28.21 12.88 22.89
C ASN A 111 -27.94 11.62 23.75
N MET A 112 -26.67 11.29 24.02
CA MET A 112 -26.29 10.16 24.91
C MET A 112 -26.42 10.49 26.40
N ASN A 113 -26.42 11.77 26.78
CA ASN A 113 -26.81 12.21 28.13
C ASN A 113 -28.32 12.02 28.40
N HIS A 114 -29.15 11.91 27.35
CA HIS A 114 -30.59 11.72 27.43
C HIS A 114 -31.09 10.30 27.13
N MET A 115 -30.20 9.32 26.95
CA MET A 115 -30.62 7.92 26.84
C MET A 115 -31.16 7.43 28.19
N SER A 116 -32.49 7.47 28.30
CA SER A 116 -33.26 6.88 29.37
C SER A 116 -33.01 5.38 29.48
N THR A 117 -33.16 4.91 30.71
CA THR A 117 -32.89 3.60 31.32
C THR A 117 -33.48 2.34 30.65
N GLU A 118 -34.03 2.39 29.42
CA GLU A 118 -34.84 1.29 28.87
C GLU A 118 -34.35 0.65 27.55
N GLN A 119 -33.25 1.09 26.94
CA GLN A 119 -32.72 0.45 25.71
C GLN A 119 -31.43 -0.32 25.96
N ASP A 120 -31.62 -1.52 26.50
CA ASP A 120 -30.60 -2.43 27.02
C ASP A 120 -29.97 -3.39 25.98
N SER A 121 -30.19 -3.13 24.70
CA SER A 121 -29.77 -3.99 23.58
C SER A 121 -29.10 -3.22 22.44
N LEU A 122 -28.44 -2.10 22.77
CA LEU A 122 -27.67 -1.37 21.77
C LEU A 122 -26.32 -2.06 21.50
N PRO A 123 -25.95 -2.28 20.23
CA PRO A 123 -24.61 -2.73 19.87
C PRO A 123 -23.57 -1.72 20.38
N PRO A 124 -22.30 -2.14 20.57
CA PRO A 124 -21.23 -1.20 20.87
C PRO A 124 -21.23 -0.07 19.83
N PRO A 125 -20.95 1.19 20.24
CA PRO A 125 -20.72 2.28 19.30
C PRO A 125 -19.72 1.83 18.22
N SER A 126 -19.92 2.27 16.98
CA SER A 126 -19.05 1.91 15.85
C SER A 126 -17.57 2.13 16.22
N GLY A 127 -16.77 1.05 16.11
CA GLY A 127 -15.34 1.07 16.39
C GLY A 127 -14.89 0.68 17.80
N VAL A 128 -15.79 0.55 18.80
CA VAL A 128 -15.42 0.10 20.16
C VAL A 128 -15.24 -1.42 20.20
N THR A 129 -14.05 -1.88 20.58
CA THR A 129 -13.65 -3.30 20.65
C THR A 129 -13.62 -3.83 22.08
N SER A 130 -13.44 -5.15 22.25
CA SER A 130 -13.21 -5.74 23.58
C SER A 130 -11.92 -5.25 24.23
N MET A 131 -10.87 -5.02 23.43
CA MET A 131 -9.58 -4.50 23.93
C MET A 131 -9.74 -3.09 24.51
N ASP A 132 -10.53 -2.24 23.86
CA ASP A 132 -10.85 -0.91 24.37
C ASP A 132 -11.53 -0.97 25.74
N MET A 133 -12.42 -1.95 25.93
CA MET A 133 -13.10 -2.16 27.22
C MET A 133 -12.15 -2.70 28.30
N ASP A 134 -11.13 -3.47 27.93
CA ASP A 134 -10.08 -3.90 28.87
C ASP A 134 -9.18 -2.72 29.27
N LYS A 135 -8.93 -1.76 28.36
CA LYS A 135 -8.27 -0.48 28.69
C LYS A 135 -9.11 0.35 29.68
N VAL A 136 -10.42 0.46 29.48
CA VAL A 136 -11.31 1.15 30.44
C VAL A 136 -11.26 0.49 31.83
N LYS A 137 -11.34 -0.85 31.90
CA LYS A 137 -11.24 -1.59 33.17
C LYS A 137 -9.90 -1.35 33.85
N THR A 138 -8.81 -1.35 33.09
CA THR A 138 -7.45 -1.12 33.60
C THR A 138 -7.32 0.31 34.15
N THR A 139 -7.86 1.29 33.43
CA THR A 139 -7.88 2.70 33.84
C THR A 139 -8.64 2.90 35.16
N ILE A 140 -9.82 2.27 35.30
CA ILE A 140 -10.60 2.27 36.54
C ILE A 140 -9.78 1.75 37.72
N LYS A 141 -9.01 0.68 37.50
CA LYS A 141 -8.17 0.11 38.55
C LYS A 141 -6.90 0.94 38.81
N GLN A 142 -6.40 1.71 37.84
CA GLN A 142 -5.25 2.58 38.07
C GLN A 142 -5.50 3.69 39.09
N PHE A 143 -6.75 4.13 39.27
CA PHE A 143 -7.10 5.03 40.39
C PHE A 143 -6.72 4.44 41.75
N VAL A 144 -6.76 3.12 41.90
CA VAL A 144 -6.34 2.43 43.13
C VAL A 144 -4.84 2.61 43.34
N ARG A 145 -4.03 2.26 42.33
CA ARG A 145 -2.56 2.33 42.39
C ARG A 145 -2.10 3.77 42.65
N ASP A 146 -2.55 4.72 41.84
CA ASP A 146 -1.97 6.06 41.83
C ASP A 146 -2.59 7.03 42.83
N TRP A 147 -3.87 6.89 43.16
CA TRP A 147 -4.60 7.93 43.88
C TRP A 147 -5.45 7.41 45.04
N SER A 148 -5.32 6.14 45.43
CA SER A 148 -5.99 5.64 46.63
C SER A 148 -5.01 5.21 47.71
N LYS A 149 -5.49 5.23 48.96
CA LYS A 149 -4.77 4.66 50.09
C LYS A 149 -4.53 3.15 49.91
N ASP A 150 -5.44 2.45 49.24
CA ASP A 150 -5.31 1.01 48.93
C ASP A 150 -4.06 0.72 48.06
N GLY A 151 -3.60 1.67 47.24
CA GLY A 151 -2.39 1.52 46.41
C GLY A 151 -1.09 2.00 47.06
N GLU A 152 -1.13 2.48 48.31
CA GLU A 152 0.04 3.09 48.96
C GLU A 152 1.23 2.15 49.06
N GLN A 153 1.01 0.88 49.43
CA GLN A 153 2.10 -0.10 49.52
C GLN A 153 2.75 -0.36 48.16
N GLU A 154 1.95 -0.43 47.10
CA GLU A 154 2.46 -0.60 45.74
C GLU A 154 3.33 0.59 45.32
N ARG A 155 2.91 1.82 45.66
CA ARG A 155 3.69 3.04 45.41
C ARG A 155 4.95 3.12 46.29
N LEU A 156 4.90 2.67 47.54
CA LEU A 156 6.08 2.63 48.41
C LEU A 156 7.16 1.73 47.83
N VAL A 157 6.78 0.59 47.24
CA VAL A 157 7.74 -0.32 46.61
C VAL A 157 8.26 0.23 45.27
N CYS A 158 7.40 0.81 44.43
CA CYS A 158 7.78 1.24 43.08
C CYS A 158 8.32 2.67 43.01
N TYR A 159 7.65 3.63 43.65
CA TYR A 159 7.92 5.06 43.50
C TYR A 159 8.94 5.57 44.52
N ALA A 160 8.93 5.07 45.75
CA ALA A 160 9.85 5.57 46.78
C ALA A 160 11.33 5.39 46.40
N PRO A 161 11.79 4.24 45.86
CA PRO A 161 13.19 4.10 45.44
C PRO A 161 13.62 5.12 44.39
N ILE A 162 12.75 5.39 43.40
CA ILE A 162 12.99 6.39 42.36
C ILE A 162 13.07 7.79 42.98
N ILE A 163 12.08 8.14 43.82
CA ILE A 163 12.00 9.46 44.46
C ILE A 163 13.22 9.70 45.36
N ASP A 164 13.63 8.71 46.14
CA ASP A 164 14.74 8.83 47.06
C ASP A 164 16.09 8.94 46.33
N GLU A 165 16.25 8.27 45.19
CA GLU A 165 17.42 8.45 44.33
C GLU A 165 17.47 9.86 43.71
N VAL A 166 16.34 10.39 43.23
CA VAL A 166 16.28 11.79 42.76
C VAL A 166 16.66 12.76 43.87
N LYS A 167 16.15 12.58 45.10
CA LYS A 167 16.53 13.41 46.25
C LYS A 167 18.02 13.27 46.62
N ARG A 168 18.60 12.08 46.42
CA ARG A 168 20.02 11.84 46.68
C ARG A 168 20.90 12.59 45.68
N ARG A 169 20.51 12.60 44.39
CA ARG A 169 21.23 13.26 43.30
C ARG A 169 21.05 14.78 43.31
N PHE A 170 19.83 15.22 43.54
CA PHE A 170 19.43 16.62 43.49
C PHE A 170 18.89 17.03 44.88
N PRO A 171 19.77 17.25 45.87
CA PRO A 171 19.36 17.45 47.25
C PRO A 171 18.47 18.69 47.43
N ILE A 172 17.46 18.58 48.28
CA ILE A 172 16.45 19.63 48.58
C ILE A 172 17.06 20.81 49.39
N ILE A 173 18.34 20.74 49.74
CA ILE A 173 19.05 21.76 50.52
C ILE A 173 19.59 22.83 49.57
N PRO A 174 19.44 24.14 49.87
CA PRO A 174 20.11 25.20 49.12
C PRO A 174 21.62 25.04 49.30
N THR A 175 22.24 24.39 48.33
CA THR A 175 23.69 24.31 48.21
C THR A 175 24.12 25.47 47.32
N THR A 176 25.02 26.29 47.84
CA THR A 176 25.77 27.24 47.02
C THR A 176 26.76 26.45 46.18
N ASN A 177 26.62 26.52 44.86
CA ASN A 177 27.61 25.99 43.93
C ASN A 177 28.94 26.76 44.11
N GLU A 178 30.06 26.21 43.60
CA GLU A 178 31.40 26.83 43.69
C GLU A 178 31.47 28.24 43.06
N ASP A 179 30.49 28.60 42.23
CA ASP A 179 30.30 29.90 41.57
C ASP A 179 29.40 30.88 42.36
N GLY A 180 28.91 30.50 43.53
CA GLY A 180 28.03 31.32 44.38
C GLY A 180 26.54 31.30 44.00
N THR A 181 26.11 30.45 43.06
CA THR A 181 24.68 30.31 42.69
C THR A 181 23.93 29.41 43.68
N ILE A 182 22.68 29.79 44.02
CA ILE A 182 21.78 29.00 44.89
C ILE A 182 21.10 27.93 44.02
N ASN A 183 21.27 26.64 44.36
CA ASN A 183 20.56 25.55 43.69
C ASN A 183 19.03 25.70 43.86
N ASN A 184 18.36 26.03 42.76
CA ASN A 184 16.91 26.14 42.69
C ASN A 184 16.34 24.83 42.11
N LEU A 185 15.64 24.02 42.91
CA LEU A 185 15.07 22.74 42.44
C LEU A 185 14.19 22.89 41.19
N SER A 186 13.59 24.06 40.96
CA SER A 186 12.78 24.34 39.77
C SER A 186 13.59 24.46 38.46
N SER A 187 14.93 24.47 38.53
CA SER A 187 15.79 24.37 37.34
C SER A 187 16.03 22.92 36.91
N ILE A 188 15.91 21.95 37.83
CA ILE A 188 16.10 20.53 37.54
C ILE A 188 14.87 20.00 36.80
N GLN A 189 15.05 19.62 35.54
CA GLN A 189 14.01 19.06 34.68
C GLN A 189 13.97 17.54 34.79
N ILE A 190 12.82 17.02 35.25
CA ILE A 190 12.55 15.59 35.40
C ILE A 190 11.44 15.18 34.43
N LEU A 191 11.75 14.22 33.55
CA LEU A 191 10.77 13.60 32.67
C LEU A 191 10.31 12.25 33.23
N VAL A 192 9.00 11.98 33.16
CA VAL A 192 8.41 10.70 33.51
C VAL A 192 7.63 10.15 32.31
N PRO A 193 8.27 9.36 31.42
CA PRO A 193 7.58 8.67 30.33
C PRO A 193 6.62 7.60 30.84
N GLY A 194 5.46 7.45 30.20
CA GLY A 194 4.41 6.52 30.64
C GLY A 194 3.88 6.86 32.04
N ALA A 195 3.57 8.12 32.28
CA ALA A 195 3.22 8.62 33.62
C ALA A 195 1.88 8.08 34.17
N GLY A 196 1.07 7.39 33.36
CA GLY A 196 -0.20 6.82 33.79
C GLY A 196 -1.16 7.90 34.29
N LEU A 197 -1.59 7.82 35.56
CA LEU A 197 -2.46 8.86 36.14
C LEU A 197 -1.67 10.03 36.75
N GLY A 198 -0.36 10.08 36.56
CA GLY A 198 0.50 11.22 36.88
C GLY A 198 0.94 11.31 38.34
N ARG A 199 0.72 10.27 39.17
CA ARG A 199 1.07 10.32 40.60
C ARG A 199 2.56 10.52 40.83
N LEU A 200 3.43 9.77 40.16
CA LEU A 200 4.88 9.88 40.32
C LEU A 200 5.37 11.29 39.92
N SER A 201 4.89 11.80 38.79
CA SER A 201 5.21 13.16 38.32
C SER A 201 4.74 14.23 39.31
N TRP A 202 3.54 14.06 39.89
CA TRP A 202 3.01 14.96 40.91
C TRP A 202 3.85 14.91 42.20
N GLU A 203 4.35 13.74 42.62
CA GLU A 203 5.23 13.62 43.79
C GLU A 203 6.54 14.41 43.59
N PHE A 204 7.14 14.39 42.39
CA PHE A 204 8.30 15.23 42.07
C PHE A 204 7.97 16.72 42.08
N ALA A 205 6.87 17.12 41.44
CA ALA A 205 6.41 18.50 41.45
C ALA A 205 6.13 19.02 42.86
N ARG A 206 5.59 18.17 43.75
CA ARG A 206 5.34 18.50 45.16
C ARG A 206 6.64 18.75 45.92
N LEU A 207 7.71 18.04 45.57
CA LEU A 207 9.05 18.24 46.16
C LEU A 207 9.77 19.50 45.64
N GLY A 208 9.24 20.15 44.59
CA GLY A 208 9.74 21.41 44.04
C GLY A 208 10.55 21.30 42.75
N TYR A 209 10.72 20.09 42.20
CA TYR A 209 11.35 19.89 40.90
C TYR A 209 10.46 20.37 39.76
N ALA A 210 11.07 20.75 38.64
CA ALA A 210 10.32 20.90 37.40
C ALA A 210 10.07 19.52 36.81
N CYS A 211 8.82 19.06 36.83
CA CYS A 211 8.47 17.72 36.38
C CYS A 211 7.45 17.77 35.25
N GLN A 212 7.73 17.00 34.20
CA GLN A 212 6.78 16.69 33.15
C GLN A 212 6.51 15.19 33.12
N GLY A 213 5.24 14.80 33.21
CA GLY A 213 4.83 13.45 32.84
C GLY A 213 4.46 13.40 31.36
N ASN A 214 4.69 12.25 30.72
CA ASN A 214 4.28 11.99 29.34
C ASN A 214 3.41 10.73 29.28
N GLU A 215 2.33 10.78 28.52
CA GLU A 215 1.44 9.65 28.33
C GLU A 215 0.85 9.63 26.91
N VAL A 216 0.75 8.43 26.33
CA VAL A 216 0.21 8.22 24.97
C VAL A 216 -1.24 7.75 24.99
N SER A 217 -1.65 7.04 26.06
CA SER A 217 -2.99 6.49 26.18
C SER A 217 -3.98 7.58 26.55
N LEU A 218 -4.89 7.90 25.61
CA LEU A 218 -6.03 8.80 25.86
C LEU A 218 -6.87 8.38 27.07
N TYR A 219 -6.95 7.08 27.37
CA TYR A 219 -7.66 6.59 28.56
C TYR A 219 -7.02 7.11 29.86
N MET A 220 -5.69 7.07 29.93
CA MET A 220 -4.93 7.56 31.08
C MET A 220 -4.91 9.08 31.13
N LEU A 221 -4.74 9.76 29.99
CA LEU A 221 -4.78 11.24 29.90
C LEU A 221 -6.12 11.83 30.37
N ILE A 222 -7.24 11.24 29.94
CA ILE A 222 -8.58 11.65 30.38
C ILE A 222 -8.73 11.49 31.91
N ALA A 223 -8.31 10.34 32.43
CA ALA A 223 -8.40 10.04 33.86
C ALA A 223 -7.43 10.88 34.72
N SER A 224 -6.22 11.11 34.24
CA SER A 224 -5.20 11.92 34.93
C SER A 224 -5.62 13.39 34.97
N HIS A 225 -6.14 13.93 33.87
CA HIS A 225 -6.68 15.28 33.82
C HIS A 225 -7.81 15.49 34.85
N PHE A 226 -8.71 14.51 35.00
CA PHE A 226 -9.74 14.57 36.03
C PHE A 226 -9.14 14.66 37.44
N VAL A 227 -8.23 13.77 37.80
CA VAL A 227 -7.67 13.75 39.17
C VAL A 227 -6.81 14.98 39.46
N LEU A 228 -5.93 15.34 38.53
CA LEU A 228 -4.96 16.42 38.72
C LEU A 228 -5.64 17.80 38.72
N ASN A 229 -6.69 17.99 37.91
CA ASN A 229 -7.28 19.33 37.70
C ASN A 229 -8.68 19.51 38.31
N LYS A 230 -9.40 18.44 38.65
CA LYS A 230 -10.80 18.53 39.16
C LYS A 230 -10.96 18.01 40.58
N CYS A 231 -10.04 17.21 41.10
CA CYS A 231 -10.15 16.63 42.45
C CYS A 231 -9.35 17.41 43.50
N ALA A 232 -9.89 18.52 44.02
CA ALA A 232 -9.22 19.38 45.00
C ALA A 232 -9.41 18.98 46.48
N GLN A 233 -10.01 17.83 46.76
CA GLN A 233 -10.34 17.37 48.11
C GLN A 233 -10.03 15.87 48.27
N ILE A 234 -9.61 15.49 49.47
CA ILE A 234 -9.20 14.11 49.79
C ILE A 234 -10.44 13.20 49.89
N ASN A 235 -10.36 12.02 49.28
CA ASN A 235 -11.34 10.93 49.36
C ASN A 235 -12.77 11.32 48.95
N THR A 236 -12.92 12.28 48.03
CA THR A 236 -14.24 12.75 47.58
C THR A 236 -14.95 11.81 46.63
N HIS A 237 -14.21 10.98 45.89
CA HIS A 237 -14.76 10.06 44.92
C HIS A 237 -14.61 8.63 45.40
N THR A 238 -15.63 7.80 45.14
CA THR A 238 -15.59 6.36 45.40
C THR A 238 -15.76 5.62 44.08
N ILE A 239 -14.86 4.68 43.81
CA ILE A 239 -14.90 3.80 42.64
C ILE A 239 -14.91 2.35 43.10
N HIS A 240 -15.59 1.48 42.35
CA HIS A 240 -15.65 0.04 42.60
C HIS A 240 -14.83 -0.69 41.53
N PRO A 241 -13.51 -0.87 41.71
CA PRO A 241 -12.62 -1.35 40.65
C PRO A 241 -12.70 -2.87 40.40
N TRP A 242 -13.27 -3.62 41.35
CA TRP A 242 -13.23 -5.09 41.35
C TRP A 242 -14.52 -5.76 40.86
N ILE A 243 -15.59 -5.00 40.62
CA ILE A 243 -16.95 -5.51 40.39
C ILE A 243 -17.12 -6.37 39.13
N LEU A 244 -16.16 -6.34 38.19
CA LEU A 244 -16.17 -7.20 37.00
C LEU A 244 -15.30 -8.46 37.15
N ASN A 245 -14.59 -8.62 38.27
CA ASN A 245 -13.79 -9.80 38.58
C ASN A 245 -14.67 -10.84 39.32
N PHE A 246 -15.21 -11.81 38.60
CA PHE A 246 -16.10 -12.85 39.16
C PHE A 246 -15.40 -14.09 39.70
N CYS A 247 -14.07 -14.15 39.55
CA CYS A 247 -13.25 -15.29 39.95
C CYS A 247 -12.30 -14.85 41.07
N ASN A 248 -11.86 -15.82 41.88
CA ASN A 248 -10.86 -15.62 42.92
C ASN A 248 -11.27 -14.63 44.02
N ASN A 249 -12.57 -14.56 44.34
CA ASN A 249 -13.08 -13.78 45.46
C ASN A 249 -13.23 -14.68 46.68
N VAL A 250 -12.63 -14.29 47.82
CA VAL A 250 -12.80 -15.00 49.10
C VAL A 250 -14.21 -14.76 49.63
N THR A 251 -14.68 -13.50 49.58
CA THR A 251 -16.04 -13.12 49.94
C THR A 251 -16.71 -12.30 48.82
N SER A 252 -18.04 -12.28 48.78
CA SER A 252 -18.82 -11.46 47.85
C SER A 252 -18.59 -9.96 48.10
N GLU A 253 -18.36 -9.59 49.36
CA GLU A 253 -18.07 -8.24 49.81
C GLU A 253 -16.74 -7.72 49.24
N ASP A 254 -15.76 -8.60 49.00
CA ASP A 254 -14.48 -8.21 48.40
C ASP A 254 -14.64 -7.71 46.95
N GLN A 255 -15.57 -8.30 46.19
CA GLN A 255 -15.91 -7.86 44.83
C GLN A 255 -16.69 -6.52 44.84
N LEU A 256 -17.52 -6.29 45.86
CA LEU A 256 -18.34 -5.07 46.01
C LEU A 256 -17.59 -3.89 46.61
N ARG A 257 -16.38 -4.08 47.14
CA ARG A 257 -15.63 -3.06 47.87
C ARG A 257 -15.43 -1.79 47.02
N GLY A 258 -15.84 -0.66 47.58
CA GLY A 258 -15.54 0.67 47.06
C GLY A 258 -14.17 1.15 47.57
N VAL A 259 -13.46 1.89 46.73
CA VAL A 259 -12.15 2.46 46.97
C VAL A 259 -12.26 3.98 46.81
N GLN A 260 -11.75 4.73 47.79
CA GLN A 260 -11.81 6.21 47.79
C GLN A 260 -10.55 6.82 47.17
N PHE A 261 -10.71 7.94 46.47
CA PHE A 261 -9.63 8.74 45.88
C PHE A 261 -10.07 10.21 45.69
N PRO A 262 -9.14 11.17 45.51
CA PRO A 262 -7.69 11.02 45.70
C PRO A 262 -7.31 10.95 47.19
N ASP A 263 -6.30 10.16 47.55
CA ASP A 263 -5.81 10.00 48.93
C ASP A 263 -4.97 11.20 49.42
N VAL A 264 -4.64 12.10 48.52
CA VAL A 264 -3.96 13.38 48.76
C VAL A 264 -4.70 14.50 48.04
N ASN A 265 -4.56 15.75 48.50
CA ASN A 265 -5.10 16.91 47.79
C ASN A 265 -4.15 17.31 46.65
N THR A 266 -4.57 17.13 45.40
CA THR A 266 -3.75 17.39 44.21
C THR A 266 -3.45 18.88 43.99
N ALA A 267 -4.25 19.77 44.56
CA ALA A 267 -4.09 21.23 44.48
C ALA A 267 -3.05 21.80 45.48
N THR A 268 -2.39 20.95 46.27
CA THR A 268 -1.41 21.39 47.30
C THR A 268 0.01 21.60 46.77
N LEU A 269 0.19 21.64 45.44
CA LEU A 269 1.49 21.93 44.85
C LEU A 269 1.97 23.34 45.27
N PRO A 270 3.28 23.53 45.54
CA PRO A 270 3.83 24.85 45.84
C PRO A 270 3.50 25.88 44.74
N PRO A 271 3.29 27.18 45.07
CA PRO A 271 2.90 28.20 44.09
C PRO A 271 3.83 28.36 42.88
N ASN A 272 5.11 28.02 43.03
CA ASN A 272 6.12 28.09 41.98
C ASN A 272 6.46 26.70 41.39
N SER A 273 5.67 25.67 41.69
CA SER A 273 5.89 24.32 41.17
C SER A 273 5.65 24.29 39.66
N ARG A 274 6.60 23.71 38.92
CA ARG A 274 6.52 23.52 37.46
C ARG A 274 6.10 22.08 37.19
N PHE A 275 4.79 21.86 37.14
CA PHE A 275 4.21 20.56 36.82
C PHE A 275 3.46 20.62 35.49
N SER A 276 3.70 19.65 34.61
CA SER A 276 2.95 19.50 33.36
C SER A 276 2.77 18.04 32.98
N MET A 277 1.78 17.78 32.12
CA MET A 277 1.55 16.50 31.47
C MET A 277 1.52 16.72 29.95
N SER A 278 2.32 15.97 29.21
CA SER A 278 2.30 15.95 27.74
C SER A 278 1.51 14.75 27.22
N ALA A 279 0.78 14.95 26.13
CA ALA A 279 0.08 13.89 25.41
C ALA A 279 0.87 13.55 24.15
N GLY A 280 1.08 12.25 23.90
CA GLY A 280 1.72 11.75 22.68
C GLY A 280 2.79 10.70 22.94
N ASP A 281 3.23 10.05 21.86
CA ASP A 281 4.30 9.04 21.89
C ASP A 281 5.63 9.66 22.37
N PHE A 282 6.27 9.04 23.34
CA PHE A 282 7.58 9.43 23.86
C PHE A 282 8.63 9.61 22.74
N LEU A 283 8.62 8.72 21.74
CA LEU A 283 9.52 8.79 20.59
C LEU A 283 9.15 9.89 19.59
N GLN A 284 7.97 10.50 19.67
CA GLN A 284 7.59 11.58 18.76
C GLN A 284 7.71 12.95 19.44
N VAL A 285 7.38 13.02 20.73
CA VAL A 285 7.32 14.28 21.48
C VAL A 285 8.73 14.79 21.85
N TYR A 286 9.67 13.92 22.21
CA TYR A 286 10.95 14.34 22.81
C TYR A 286 12.11 14.16 21.85
N ASN A 287 12.38 15.11 20.95
CA ASN A 287 13.49 14.97 19.98
C ASN A 287 14.70 15.86 20.26
N GLU A 288 14.54 16.87 21.10
CA GLU A 288 15.56 17.86 21.41
C GLU A 288 16.67 17.27 22.29
N PRO A 289 17.95 17.39 21.88
CA PRO A 289 19.05 16.80 22.62
C PRO A 289 19.46 17.62 23.84
N ASN A 290 19.88 16.94 24.91
CA ASN A 290 20.41 17.57 26.14
C ASN A 290 19.41 18.50 26.90
N ASP A 291 18.14 18.11 26.97
CA ASP A 291 17.09 18.92 27.61
C ASP A 291 16.81 18.51 29.07
N TRP A 292 17.06 17.24 29.43
CA TRP A 292 16.61 16.67 30.70
C TRP A 292 17.76 16.35 31.65
N ASP A 293 17.63 16.76 32.91
CA ASP A 293 18.59 16.43 33.98
C ASP A 293 18.35 14.99 34.49
N CYS A 294 17.10 14.55 34.50
CA CYS A 294 16.71 13.21 34.92
C CYS A 294 15.53 12.67 34.10
N VAL A 295 15.59 11.40 33.71
CA VAL A 295 14.44 10.67 33.17
C VAL A 295 14.15 9.48 34.07
N THR A 296 12.89 9.34 34.50
CA THR A 296 12.46 8.24 35.38
C THR A 296 11.42 7.38 34.68
N THR A 297 11.70 6.09 34.52
CA THR A 297 10.80 5.12 33.88
C THR A 297 10.31 4.10 34.89
N CYS A 298 8.99 3.95 35.05
CA CYS A 298 8.39 3.03 36.00
C CYS A 298 7.33 2.15 35.32
N PHE A 299 7.59 0.85 35.14
CA PHE A 299 6.74 -0.06 34.33
C PHE A 299 6.46 0.51 32.92
N PHE A 300 7.51 0.98 32.25
CA PHE A 300 7.39 1.71 30.98
C PHE A 300 8.21 1.12 29.83
N ILE A 301 9.46 0.73 30.05
CA ILE A 301 10.38 0.40 28.94
C ILE A 301 9.98 -0.84 28.13
N ASP A 302 9.17 -1.70 28.74
CA ASP A 302 8.55 -2.87 28.14
C ASP A 302 7.27 -2.55 27.34
N THR A 303 6.89 -1.28 27.26
CA THR A 303 5.85 -0.78 26.33
C THR A 303 6.39 -0.49 24.93
N ALA A 304 7.70 -0.60 24.71
CA ALA A 304 8.30 -0.28 23.41
C ALA A 304 8.01 -1.36 22.36
N HIS A 305 7.77 -0.94 21.11
CA HIS A 305 7.89 -1.84 19.95
C HIS A 305 9.34 -2.32 19.78
N ASN A 306 10.29 -1.39 19.93
CA ASN A 306 11.72 -1.65 19.93
C ASN A 306 12.38 -0.92 21.11
N ILE A 307 12.76 -1.68 22.14
CA ILE A 307 13.35 -1.11 23.36
C ILE A 307 14.69 -0.40 23.11
N ILE A 308 15.40 -0.73 22.03
CA ILE A 308 16.66 -0.06 21.65
C ILE A 308 16.38 1.40 21.27
N GLU A 309 15.26 1.68 20.59
CA GLU A 309 14.87 3.06 20.24
C GLU A 309 14.57 3.89 21.50
N TYR A 310 14.00 3.28 22.54
CA TYR A 310 13.84 3.95 23.83
C TYR A 310 15.20 4.27 24.46
N VAL A 311 16.16 3.35 24.44
CA VAL A 311 17.53 3.59 24.98
C VAL A 311 18.23 4.71 24.20
N GLU A 312 18.19 4.67 22.86
CA GLU A 312 18.72 5.72 22.01
C GLU A 312 18.06 7.07 22.28
N ARG A 313 16.74 7.06 22.47
CA ARG A 313 15.99 8.27 22.78
C ARG A 313 16.41 8.87 24.12
N LEU A 314 16.47 8.04 25.16
CA LEU A 314 16.93 8.46 26.48
C LEU A 314 18.33 9.04 26.43
N TRP A 315 19.24 8.38 25.69
CA TRP A 315 20.59 8.87 25.45
C TRP A 315 20.61 10.26 24.79
N LYS A 316 19.77 10.47 23.78
CA LYS A 316 19.72 11.74 23.04
C LYS A 316 19.23 12.91 23.92
N ILE A 317 18.16 12.70 24.70
CA ILE A 317 17.46 13.79 25.38
C ILE A 317 18.08 14.15 26.75
N LEU A 318 18.88 13.26 27.34
CA LEU A 318 19.57 13.51 28.60
C LEU A 318 20.75 14.48 28.40
N LYS A 319 20.90 15.42 29.33
CA LYS A 319 22.10 16.28 29.41
C LYS A 319 23.34 15.44 29.73
N PRO A 320 24.55 15.89 29.37
CA PRO A 320 25.78 15.30 29.88
C PRO A 320 25.78 15.27 31.42
N GLY A 321 26.02 14.10 32.02
CA GLY A 321 25.88 13.89 33.47
C GLY A 321 24.44 13.71 33.95
N GLY A 322 23.46 13.74 33.04
CA GLY A 322 22.05 13.45 33.33
C GLY A 322 21.84 11.98 33.66
N VAL A 323 20.78 11.70 34.41
CA VAL A 323 20.56 10.37 35.01
C VAL A 323 19.27 9.74 34.49
N TRP A 324 19.33 8.46 34.14
CA TRP A 324 18.18 7.62 33.89
C TRP A 324 17.95 6.67 35.08
N ILE A 325 16.76 6.74 35.67
CA ILE A 325 16.34 5.83 36.75
C ILE A 325 15.21 4.95 36.24
N ASN A 326 15.39 3.63 36.28
CA ASN A 326 14.38 2.67 35.84
C ASN A 326 13.91 1.78 36.98
N PHE A 327 12.61 1.50 37.03
CA PHE A 327 12.00 0.48 37.88
C PHE A 327 10.94 -0.29 37.09
N GLY A 328 11.10 -1.59 36.87
CA GLY A 328 10.03 -2.37 36.24
C GLY A 328 10.44 -3.77 35.79
N PRO A 329 9.47 -4.56 35.32
CA PRO A 329 9.71 -5.83 34.67
C PRO A 329 10.06 -5.64 33.18
N LEU A 330 10.12 -6.76 32.45
CA LEU A 330 10.18 -6.80 30.99
C LEU A 330 8.99 -7.62 30.44
N LEU A 331 7.77 -7.08 30.58
CA LEU A 331 6.56 -7.66 30.00
C LEU A 331 6.23 -6.94 28.68
N TYR A 332 6.81 -7.42 27.59
CA TYR A 332 6.71 -6.77 26.28
C TYR A 332 5.26 -6.70 25.78
N HIS A 333 4.73 -5.48 25.66
CA HIS A 333 3.31 -5.24 25.41
C HIS A 333 2.81 -5.80 24.06
N PHE A 334 3.71 -5.90 23.08
CA PHE A 334 3.40 -6.28 21.71
C PHE A 334 3.78 -7.73 21.37
N GLU A 335 4.35 -8.51 22.30
CA GLU A 335 4.83 -9.89 22.09
C GLU A 335 3.72 -10.78 21.47
N ASP A 336 2.52 -10.71 22.02
CA ASP A 336 1.38 -11.55 21.63
C ASP A 336 0.38 -10.85 20.70
N ILE A 337 0.68 -9.62 20.22
CA ILE A 337 -0.26 -8.85 19.40
C ILE A 337 -0.02 -9.15 17.91
N PRO A 338 -1.00 -9.76 17.19
CA PRO A 338 -0.81 -10.10 15.79
C PRO A 338 -0.59 -8.86 14.91
N ASN A 339 0.41 -8.93 14.03
CA ASN A 339 0.82 -7.86 13.10
C ASN A 339 1.49 -6.64 13.74
N GLU A 340 1.81 -6.67 15.03
CA GLU A 340 2.65 -5.65 15.66
C GLU A 340 4.12 -6.11 15.69
N ILE A 341 5.04 -5.16 15.58
CA ILE A 341 6.46 -5.42 15.77
C ILE A 341 6.75 -5.35 17.26
N SER A 342 7.40 -6.38 17.81
CA SER A 342 7.94 -6.38 19.15
C SER A 342 9.34 -6.97 19.12
N PHE A 343 10.28 -6.30 19.81
CA PHE A 343 11.66 -6.73 19.92
C PHE A 343 12.00 -7.00 21.39
N GLU A 344 11.92 -8.27 21.77
CA GLU A 344 12.05 -8.72 23.15
C GLU A 344 13.51 -9.00 23.50
N LEU A 345 14.07 -8.20 24.42
CA LEU A 345 15.41 -8.42 24.96
C LEU A 345 15.35 -9.03 26.35
N SER A 346 16.29 -9.91 26.65
CA SER A 346 16.56 -10.25 28.05
C SER A 346 17.14 -9.02 28.76
N TYR A 347 17.02 -8.94 30.10
CA TYR A 347 17.65 -7.85 30.84
C TYR A 347 19.18 -7.81 30.63
N ALA A 348 19.83 -8.98 30.47
CA ALA A 348 21.27 -9.04 30.21
C ALA A 348 21.66 -8.42 28.87
N ASP A 349 20.85 -8.64 27.83
CA ASP A 349 21.06 -8.05 26.51
C ASP A 349 20.74 -6.55 26.54
N LEU A 350 19.63 -6.16 27.17
CA LEU A 350 19.27 -4.76 27.36
C LEU A 350 20.39 -4.01 28.10
N ARG A 351 20.92 -4.57 29.18
CA ARG A 351 22.06 -4.01 29.92
C ARG A 351 23.27 -3.80 29.01
N THR A 352 23.55 -4.73 28.10
CA THR A 352 24.64 -4.59 27.11
C THR A 352 24.37 -3.42 26.15
N VAL A 353 23.13 -3.28 25.68
CA VAL A 353 22.71 -2.14 24.84
C VAL A 353 22.89 -0.82 25.60
N ILE A 354 22.39 -0.72 26.83
CA ILE A 354 22.51 0.48 27.68
C ILE A 354 23.99 0.92 27.78
N LEU A 355 24.89 -0.01 28.12
CA LEU A 355 26.33 0.29 28.21
C LEU A 355 26.94 0.70 26.87
N SER A 356 26.47 0.13 25.76
CA SER A 356 27.00 0.46 24.42
C SER A 356 26.66 1.88 23.95
N TYR A 357 25.55 2.44 24.46
CA TYR A 357 25.15 3.84 24.26
C TYR A 357 25.87 4.82 25.22
N GLY A 358 26.83 4.34 26.03
CA GLY A 358 27.66 5.20 26.89
C GLY A 358 27.06 5.55 28.24
N PHE A 359 25.98 4.88 28.65
CA PHE A 359 25.49 4.94 30.02
C PHE A 359 26.41 4.18 30.98
N GLN A 360 26.63 4.73 32.17
CA GLN A 360 27.26 4.05 33.29
C GLN A 360 26.21 3.66 34.32
N ILE A 361 25.99 2.36 34.51
CA ILE A 361 25.09 1.85 35.54
C ILE A 361 25.80 1.93 36.89
N GLU A 362 25.35 2.83 37.76
CA GLU A 362 25.91 3.05 39.10
C GLU A 362 25.22 2.19 40.16
N VAL A 363 23.90 2.03 40.04
CA VAL A 363 23.09 1.24 40.95
C VAL A 363 22.33 0.22 40.13
N GLU A 364 22.34 -1.03 40.56
CA GLU A 364 21.66 -2.14 39.90
C GLU A 364 21.19 -3.13 40.96
N THR A 365 19.87 -3.30 41.07
CA THR A 365 19.23 -4.17 42.05
C THR A 365 18.19 -5.05 41.37
N LEU A 366 18.37 -6.37 41.44
CA LEU A 366 17.44 -7.38 40.93
C LEU A 366 17.54 -8.64 41.82
N PRO A 367 16.41 -9.21 42.31
CA PRO A 367 15.03 -8.79 42.08
C PRO A 367 14.47 -7.84 43.16
N ILE A 368 13.61 -6.88 42.76
CA ILE A 368 12.69 -6.18 43.66
C ILE A 368 11.26 -6.63 43.36
N ARG A 369 10.62 -7.29 44.32
CA ARG A 369 9.23 -7.77 44.19
C ARG A 369 8.24 -6.63 44.27
N ALA A 370 7.44 -6.44 43.24
CA ALA A 370 6.40 -5.43 43.18
C ALA A 370 5.08 -5.96 42.60
N GLY A 371 3.96 -5.41 43.08
CA GLY A 371 2.65 -5.59 42.48
C GLY A 371 2.39 -4.56 41.38
N TYR A 372 1.38 -4.83 40.55
CA TYR A 372 0.82 -3.85 39.62
C TYR A 372 -0.70 -3.96 39.61
N ILE A 373 -1.38 -2.93 40.12
CA ILE A 373 -2.84 -2.90 40.28
C ILE A 373 -3.33 -4.13 41.07
N LYS A 374 -2.59 -4.47 42.13
CA LYS A 374 -2.83 -5.70 42.90
C LYS A 374 -4.11 -5.58 43.73
N ASN A 375 -5.03 -6.55 43.59
CA ASN A 375 -6.13 -6.70 44.55
C ASN A 375 -5.68 -7.63 45.69
N GLU A 376 -5.26 -7.05 46.82
CA GLU A 376 -4.78 -7.79 48.00
C GLU A 376 -5.79 -8.80 48.57
N ARG A 377 -7.08 -8.67 48.24
CA ARG A 377 -8.12 -9.61 48.69
C ARG A 377 -8.49 -10.70 47.67
N SER A 378 -7.83 -10.69 46.50
CA SER A 378 -8.01 -11.73 45.49
C SER A 378 -7.24 -12.99 45.89
N MET A 379 -7.84 -14.16 45.65
CA MET A 379 -7.15 -15.45 45.81
C MET A 379 -6.01 -15.63 44.79
N LEU A 380 -6.01 -14.85 43.70
CA LEU A 380 -4.96 -14.83 42.68
C LEU A 380 -4.40 -13.40 42.55
N HIS A 381 -3.09 -13.27 42.69
CA HIS A 381 -2.36 -12.03 42.47
C HIS A 381 -1.11 -12.31 41.63
N TYR A 382 -0.68 -11.30 40.88
CA TYR A 382 0.57 -11.31 40.14
C TYR A 382 1.59 -10.43 40.89
N GLU A 383 2.82 -10.92 40.95
CA GLU A 383 3.97 -10.16 41.45
C GLU A 383 5.06 -10.24 40.40
N TYR A 384 5.81 -9.14 40.27
CA TYR A 384 6.88 -8.98 39.32
C TYR A 384 8.20 -8.85 40.07
N ASP A 385 9.19 -9.63 39.65
CA ASP A 385 10.58 -9.45 40.07
C ASP A 385 11.19 -8.35 39.16
N CYS A 386 11.00 -7.09 39.57
CA CYS A 386 11.44 -5.92 38.82
C CYS A 386 12.94 -5.69 38.93
N VAL A 387 13.52 -5.16 37.87
CA VAL A 387 14.85 -4.55 37.92
C VAL A 387 14.73 -3.07 38.29
N TYR A 388 15.59 -2.66 39.21
CA TYR A 388 15.85 -1.26 39.50
C TYR A 388 17.28 -0.92 39.13
N PHE A 389 17.49 0.12 38.33
CA PHE A 389 18.82 0.61 38.06
C PHE A 389 18.87 2.13 37.91
N VAL A 390 20.07 2.67 38.11
CA VAL A 390 20.39 4.08 37.92
C VAL A 390 21.58 4.15 36.99
N ALA A 391 21.40 4.83 35.86
CA ALA A 391 22.38 4.93 34.80
C ALA A 391 22.69 6.41 34.51
N GLU A 392 23.95 6.83 34.65
CA GLU A 392 24.39 8.19 34.33
C GLU A 392 24.92 8.25 32.89
N PHE A 393 24.53 9.31 32.16
CA PHE A 393 25.02 9.55 30.82
C PHE A 393 26.41 10.22 30.84
N CYS A 394 27.46 9.48 30.50
CA CYS A 394 28.82 9.99 30.46
C CYS A 394 29.26 10.36 29.03
N PHE A 395 29.16 11.64 28.68
CA PHE A 395 29.56 12.18 27.35
C PHE A 395 31.05 11.94 27.01
N VAL A 396 31.91 11.87 28.02
CA VAL A 396 33.38 11.71 27.85
C VAL A 396 33.73 10.33 27.28
N LEU A 397 32.97 9.28 27.60
CA LEU A 397 33.27 7.93 27.13
C LEU A 397 33.04 7.75 25.63
N ILE A 398 32.02 8.37 25.05
CA ILE A 398 31.70 8.20 23.63
C ILE A 398 32.69 8.95 22.76
N THR A 399 32.99 10.22 23.09
CA THR A 399 33.98 11.02 22.36
C THR A 399 35.38 10.40 22.44
N MET A 400 35.78 9.85 23.58
CA MET A 400 37.05 9.12 23.70
C MET A 400 37.03 7.79 22.93
N VAL A 401 35.93 7.03 22.96
CA VAL A 401 35.85 5.75 22.24
C VAL A 401 35.82 5.95 20.73
N GLU A 402 35.13 6.97 20.22
CA GLU A 402 35.13 7.32 18.79
C GLU A 402 36.47 7.87 18.34
N GLN A 403 37.08 8.78 19.11
CA GLN A 403 38.43 9.29 18.87
C GLN A 403 39.44 8.13 18.84
N LEU A 404 39.33 7.18 19.76
CA LEU A 404 40.25 6.04 19.86
C LEU A 404 40.00 5.01 18.75
N LYS A 405 38.74 4.76 18.37
CA LYS A 405 38.38 3.97 17.18
C LYS A 405 39.01 4.57 15.91
N PHE A 406 38.85 5.87 15.71
CA PHE A 406 39.40 6.59 14.57
C PHE A 406 40.93 6.49 14.51
N ILE A 407 41.62 6.80 15.62
CA ILE A 407 43.09 6.74 15.69
C ILE A 407 43.59 5.32 15.39
N VAL A 408 43.01 4.30 16.02
CA VAL A 408 43.42 2.89 15.80
C VAL A 408 43.18 2.45 14.37
N GLU A 409 42.05 2.85 13.75
CA GLU A 409 41.77 2.52 12.35
C GLU A 409 42.77 3.18 11.40
N GLN A 410 43.10 4.46 11.59
CA GLN A 410 44.07 5.16 10.75
C GLN A 410 45.49 4.61 10.93
N LEU A 411 45.89 4.23 12.14
CA LEU A 411 47.20 3.62 12.40
C LEU A 411 47.34 2.21 11.80
N LYS A 412 46.24 1.50 11.51
CA LYS A 412 46.27 0.23 10.77
C LYS A 412 46.51 0.41 9.28
N ARG A 413 46.08 1.53 8.71
CA ARG A 413 46.21 1.83 7.28
C ARG A 413 47.68 2.11 6.91
N PRO A 414 48.07 1.92 5.64
CA PRO A 414 49.37 2.39 5.13
C PRO A 414 49.46 3.92 5.30
N PRO A 415 50.61 4.48 5.71
CA PRO A 415 51.95 3.87 5.81
C PRO A 415 52.31 3.29 7.19
N PHE A 416 51.43 3.37 8.19
CA PHE A 416 51.74 3.00 9.59
C PHE A 416 51.67 1.49 9.85
N ASN A 417 50.73 0.77 9.21
CA ASN A 417 50.60 -0.70 9.23
C ASN A 417 50.61 -1.34 10.65
N ARG A 418 50.11 -0.65 11.68
CA ARG A 418 50.11 -1.13 13.07
C ARG A 418 48.92 -2.06 13.36
N ASN A 419 48.86 -3.19 12.65
CA ASN A 419 47.74 -4.15 12.70
C ASN A 419 47.48 -4.82 14.06
N HIS A 420 48.44 -4.75 14.99
CA HIS A 420 48.34 -5.33 16.33
C HIS A 420 47.60 -4.44 17.34
N TYR A 421 47.32 -3.17 17.02
CA TYR A 421 46.52 -2.31 17.90
C TYR A 421 45.03 -2.62 17.77
N ASN A 422 44.41 -2.97 18.89
CA ASN A 422 42.97 -2.93 19.12
C ASN A 422 42.64 -1.83 20.15
N ILE A 423 41.37 -1.43 20.26
CA ILE A 423 40.90 -0.35 21.14
C ILE A 423 41.45 -0.52 22.58
N LEU A 424 41.38 -1.74 23.11
CA LEU A 424 41.82 -2.06 24.48
C LEU A 424 43.35 -2.00 24.63
N THR A 425 44.10 -2.52 23.67
CA THR A 425 45.58 -2.55 23.70
C THR A 425 46.18 -1.17 23.46
N PHE A 426 45.51 -0.32 22.69
CA PHE A 426 45.96 1.05 22.42
C PHE A 426 45.66 1.96 23.61
N ASP A 427 44.49 1.81 24.25
CA ASP A 427 44.19 2.53 25.49
C ASP A 427 45.10 2.10 26.66
N ASN A 428 45.52 0.83 26.71
CA ASN A 428 46.46 0.35 27.73
C ASN A 428 47.93 0.74 27.50
N LEU A 429 48.25 1.54 26.47
CA LEU A 429 49.61 2.03 26.26
C LEU A 429 50.04 2.96 27.40
N THR A 430 51.26 2.78 27.88
CA THR A 430 51.89 3.70 28.84
C THR A 430 52.15 5.06 28.18
N ASN A 431 52.20 6.14 28.97
CA ASN A 431 52.39 7.50 28.45
C ASN A 431 53.65 7.63 27.55
N ASN A 432 54.75 6.94 27.90
CA ASN A 432 55.97 6.93 27.08
C ASN A 432 55.79 6.19 25.74
N GLN A 433 55.02 5.09 25.73
CA GLN A 433 54.70 4.39 24.48
C GLN A 433 53.77 5.23 23.60
N LEU A 434 52.84 5.97 24.21
CA LEU A 434 51.94 6.85 23.48
C LEU A 434 52.69 8.04 22.85
N LEU A 435 53.68 8.60 23.55
CA LEU A 435 54.58 9.59 22.97
C LEU A 435 55.42 9.00 21.83
N GLN A 436 55.79 7.71 21.89
CA GLN A 436 56.52 7.03 20.80
C GLN A 436 55.65 6.92 19.56
N VAL A 437 54.39 6.54 19.74
CA VAL A 437 53.41 6.55 18.64
C VAL A 437 53.29 7.94 18.02
N LEU A 438 53.21 9.00 18.84
CA LEU A 438 53.17 10.38 18.34
C LEU A 438 54.45 10.76 17.56
N THR A 439 55.62 10.35 18.05
CA THR A 439 56.92 10.59 17.37
C THR A 439 57.00 9.85 16.04
N ASP A 440 56.57 8.59 16.01
CA ASP A 440 56.50 7.79 14.79
C ASP A 440 55.54 8.42 13.77
N VAL A 441 54.43 9.01 14.23
CA VAL A 441 53.48 9.74 13.38
C VAL A 441 54.14 11.00 12.81
N PHE A 442 54.87 11.77 13.62
CA PHE A 442 55.64 12.91 13.11
C PHE A 442 56.70 12.48 12.08
N ALA A 443 57.40 11.36 12.27
CA ALA A 443 58.38 10.84 11.32
C ALA A 443 57.77 10.45 9.96
N VAL A 444 56.47 10.17 9.91
CA VAL A 444 55.74 9.92 8.67
C VAL A 444 55.21 11.21 8.05
N VAL A 445 54.83 12.19 8.87
CA VAL A 445 54.37 13.52 8.43
C VAL A 445 55.53 14.32 7.84
N ASP A 446 56.69 14.31 8.49
CA ASP A 446 57.93 14.89 8.01
C ASP A 446 59.02 13.81 7.87
N PRO A 447 59.07 13.08 6.74
CA PRO A 447 60.06 12.04 6.54
C PRO A 447 61.48 12.58 6.28
N TYR A 448 61.64 13.89 6.15
CA TYR A 448 62.89 14.54 5.74
C TYR A 448 63.67 15.13 6.92
N ASP A 449 63.05 15.29 8.08
CA ASP A 449 63.75 15.64 9.33
C ASP A 449 64.20 14.36 10.07
N PRO A 450 65.52 14.10 10.18
CA PRO A 450 66.05 12.96 10.91
C PRO A 450 65.71 12.99 12.41
N SER A 451 65.38 14.17 12.96
CA SER A 451 65.09 14.36 14.38
C SER A 451 63.80 13.67 14.85
N HIS A 452 62.91 13.27 13.92
CA HIS A 452 61.69 12.55 14.26
C HIS A 452 61.85 11.02 14.30
N LYS A 453 62.98 10.47 13.81
CA LYS A 453 63.28 9.02 13.88
C LYS A 453 64.16 8.68 15.08
N ILE A 454 63.74 9.10 16.26
CA ILE A 454 64.46 8.88 17.53
C ILE A 454 63.57 8.06 18.47
N ASP A 455 64.16 7.10 19.19
CA ASP A 455 63.49 6.43 20.31
C ASP A 455 63.50 7.40 21.49
N ILE A 456 62.33 7.69 22.05
CA ILE A 456 62.18 8.71 23.09
C ILE A 456 62.92 8.33 24.37
N ARG A 457 63.28 7.06 24.54
CA ARG A 457 64.12 6.62 25.67
C ARG A 457 65.56 7.16 25.61
N ASP A 458 66.01 7.56 24.43
CA ASP A 458 67.36 8.09 24.19
C ASP A 458 67.40 9.63 24.29
N GLU A 459 66.26 10.29 24.53
CA GLU A 459 66.12 11.76 24.58
C GLU A 459 65.51 12.23 25.92
N GLU A 460 66.04 13.33 26.48
CA GLU A 460 65.47 13.94 27.69
C GLU A 460 64.00 14.37 27.44
N PRO A 461 63.05 14.10 28.37
CA PRO A 461 61.62 14.40 28.17
C PRO A 461 61.32 15.86 27.79
N GLU A 462 62.12 16.80 28.30
CA GLU A 462 61.99 18.22 28.02
C GLU A 462 62.45 18.60 26.60
N LYS A 463 63.44 17.88 26.06
CA LYS A 463 63.91 18.05 24.68
C LYS A 463 62.90 17.46 23.69
N THR A 464 62.36 16.27 23.99
CA THR A 464 61.27 15.65 23.23
C THR A 464 60.05 16.57 23.14
N ALA A 465 59.61 17.13 24.27
CA ALA A 465 58.46 18.04 24.31
C ALA A 465 58.73 19.35 23.54
N ALA A 466 59.95 19.91 23.63
CA ALA A 466 60.32 21.10 22.85
C ALA A 466 60.31 20.81 21.34
N ARG A 467 60.79 19.64 20.92
CA ARG A 467 60.74 19.18 19.53
C ARG A 467 59.31 19.01 19.04
N HIS A 468 58.47 18.27 19.77
CA HIS A 468 57.04 18.13 19.44
C HIS A 468 56.32 19.47 19.36
N MET A 469 56.60 20.40 20.28
CA MET A 469 56.01 21.74 20.28
C MET A 469 56.42 22.55 19.04
N ASN A 470 57.69 22.52 18.65
CA ASN A 470 58.19 23.20 17.45
C ASN A 470 57.59 22.61 16.18
N THR A 471 57.49 21.29 16.09
CA THR A 471 56.85 20.60 14.95
C THR A 471 55.36 20.93 14.87
N LEU A 472 54.64 20.92 16.00
CA LEU A 472 53.22 21.32 16.04
C LEU A 472 53.02 22.78 15.65
N LYS A 473 53.93 23.68 16.05
CA LYS A 473 53.90 25.10 15.67
C LYS A 473 54.13 25.28 14.16
N MET A 474 55.08 24.55 13.58
CA MET A 474 55.34 24.55 12.14
C MET A 474 54.14 24.03 11.33
N LEU A 475 53.49 22.96 11.83
CA LEU A 475 52.28 22.39 11.23
C LEU A 475 51.03 23.26 11.47
N GLY A 476 51.10 24.28 12.34
CA GLY A 476 50.02 25.22 12.61
C GLY A 476 48.95 24.68 13.56
N TYR A 477 49.27 23.71 14.41
CA TYR A 477 48.34 23.17 15.40
C TYR A 477 47.98 24.23 16.46
N ARG A 478 46.68 24.40 16.71
CA ARG A 478 46.15 25.25 17.79
C ARG A 478 45.39 24.36 18.78
N PRO A 479 45.83 24.26 20.05
CA PRO A 479 45.10 23.49 21.06
C PRO A 479 43.68 24.04 21.24
N LYS A 480 42.68 23.14 21.32
CA LYS A 480 41.25 23.50 21.46
C LYS A 480 40.82 23.75 22.93
N LEU A 481 41.75 23.88 23.87
CA LEU A 481 41.46 24.01 25.30
C LEU A 481 41.90 25.39 25.81
N ASP A 482 41.05 26.03 26.63
CA ASP A 482 41.33 27.25 27.42
C ASP A 482 42.42 27.05 28.51
N THR A 483 43.39 26.15 28.27
CA THR A 483 44.44 25.80 29.23
C THR A 483 45.68 26.64 29.00
N ASP A 484 46.28 27.14 30.09
CA ASP A 484 47.56 27.88 30.06
C ASP A 484 48.65 27.10 29.29
N VAL A 485 49.49 27.81 28.54
CA VAL A 485 50.55 27.25 27.68
C VAL A 485 51.53 26.41 28.50
N ASN A 486 51.74 26.78 29.76
CA ASN A 486 52.58 26.04 30.70
C ASN A 486 52.00 24.68 31.07
N THR A 487 50.68 24.61 31.29
CA THR A 487 49.96 23.37 31.62
C THR A 487 49.91 22.44 30.42
N PHE A 488 49.71 22.98 29.21
CA PHE A 488 49.80 22.18 27.97
C PHE A 488 51.20 21.58 27.79
N ARG A 489 52.26 22.38 28.04
CA ARG A 489 53.66 21.90 27.98
C ARG A 489 53.92 20.79 29.00
N GLN A 490 53.46 20.95 30.24
CA GLN A 490 53.62 19.92 31.29
C GLN A 490 52.90 18.61 30.92
N ASN A 491 51.68 18.70 30.37
CA ASN A 491 50.91 17.53 29.95
C ASN A 491 51.46 16.85 28.69
N LEU A 492 52.15 17.58 27.82
CA LEU A 492 52.89 17.03 26.69
C LEU A 492 54.17 16.31 27.16
N VAL A 493 54.91 16.88 28.12
CA VAL A 493 56.08 16.24 28.73
C VAL A 493 55.69 14.93 29.44
N SER A 494 54.55 14.91 30.13
CA SER A 494 54.07 13.72 30.85
C SER A 494 53.38 12.67 29.97
N GLY A 495 53.17 12.95 28.69
CA GLY A 495 52.50 12.05 27.73
C GLY A 495 51.03 11.78 28.08
N ALA A 496 50.33 12.77 28.63
CA ALA A 496 48.94 12.62 29.06
C ALA A 496 48.01 12.31 27.87
N LYS A 497 47.16 11.28 28.02
CA LYS A 497 46.18 10.86 27.01
C LYS A 497 45.26 12.01 26.55
N SER A 498 44.89 12.89 27.47
CA SER A 498 44.06 14.08 27.22
C SER A 498 44.68 15.08 26.24
N VAL A 499 46.00 15.06 26.05
CA VAL A 499 46.71 15.94 25.10
C VAL A 499 47.12 15.18 23.84
N VAL A 500 47.62 13.95 23.99
CA VAL A 500 48.16 13.19 22.85
C VAL A 500 47.07 12.66 21.91
N PHE A 501 45.91 12.22 22.41
CA PHE A 501 44.83 11.72 21.53
C PHE A 501 44.26 12.81 20.61
N PRO A 502 43.95 14.04 21.07
CA PRO A 502 43.55 15.13 20.17
C PRO A 502 44.60 15.48 19.11
N ILE A 503 45.89 15.45 19.47
CA ILE A 503 46.98 15.71 18.53
C ILE A 503 47.05 14.62 17.46
N LEU A 504 47.01 13.34 17.86
CA LEU A 504 47.01 12.20 16.95
C LEU A 504 45.81 12.24 16.00
N GLN A 505 44.60 12.50 16.52
CA GLN A 505 43.41 12.65 15.69
C GLN A 505 43.60 13.75 14.65
N TRP A 506 44.07 14.93 15.05
CA TRP A 506 44.27 16.06 14.14
C TRP A 506 45.32 15.78 13.05
N LEU A 507 46.43 15.10 13.40
CA LEU A 507 47.46 14.71 12.44
C LEU A 507 46.95 13.65 11.45
N LEU A 508 46.12 12.71 11.91
CA LEU A 508 45.63 11.60 11.10
C LEU A 508 44.42 11.98 10.22
N GLU A 509 43.61 12.94 10.65
CA GLU A 509 42.43 13.43 9.91
C GLU A 509 42.80 14.05 8.57
N LYS A 510 43.91 14.80 8.51
CA LYS A 510 44.38 15.50 7.30
C LYS A 510 45.83 15.20 6.98
N LEU A 511 46.20 13.91 7.06
CA LEU A 511 47.59 13.46 6.86
C LEU A 511 48.25 14.00 5.57
N PRO A 512 47.59 14.03 4.39
CA PRO A 512 48.21 14.57 3.17
C PRO A 512 48.48 16.08 3.23
N GLU A 513 47.56 16.86 3.81
CA GLU A 513 47.72 18.31 3.98
C GLU A 513 48.87 18.63 4.94
N HIS A 514 49.00 17.85 6.01
CA HIS A 514 50.08 18.02 6.99
C HIS A 514 51.44 17.65 6.42
N LYS A 515 51.53 16.59 5.60
CA LYS A 515 52.75 16.25 4.85
C LYS A 515 53.18 17.35 3.90
N GLU A 516 52.21 17.94 3.19
CA GLU A 516 52.47 19.08 2.31
C GLU A 516 52.91 20.31 3.11
N ARG A 517 52.27 20.60 4.25
CA ARG A 517 52.67 21.72 5.11
C ARG A 517 54.07 21.51 5.71
N ALA A 518 54.45 20.28 6.09
CA ALA A 518 55.80 19.95 6.51
C ALA A 518 56.82 20.19 5.40
N TYR A 519 56.54 19.70 4.19
CA TYR A 519 57.38 19.90 3.01
C TYR A 519 57.55 21.38 2.66
N LEU A 520 56.45 22.14 2.61
CA LEU A 520 56.45 23.58 2.34
C LEU A 520 57.14 24.37 3.46
N GLY A 521 56.93 23.99 4.72
CA GLY A 521 57.50 24.65 5.88
C GLY A 521 59.02 24.74 5.82
N ARG A 522 59.69 23.73 5.27
CA ARG A 522 61.16 23.70 5.06
C ARG A 522 61.66 24.79 4.09
N TYR A 523 60.92 25.08 3.04
CA TYR A 523 61.31 26.04 2.01
C TYR A 523 60.69 27.43 2.21
N LEU A 524 59.61 27.51 2.99
CA LEU A 524 58.85 28.75 3.21
C LEU A 524 59.07 29.38 4.59
N SER A 525 59.80 28.72 5.48
CA SER A 525 60.22 29.32 6.75
C SER A 525 61.42 30.23 6.51
N LYS A 526 61.20 31.56 6.64
CA LYS A 526 62.25 32.55 6.49
C LYS A 526 63.33 32.35 7.55
N ILE A 527 64.58 32.46 7.12
CA ILE A 527 65.72 32.51 8.03
C ILE A 527 65.69 33.89 8.69
N ASP A 528 65.61 33.92 10.02
CA ASP A 528 65.60 35.16 10.78
C ASP A 528 67.01 35.75 10.82
N VAL A 529 67.31 36.66 9.89
CA VAL A 529 68.60 37.37 9.81
C VAL A 529 68.49 38.65 10.64
N PRO A 530 69.29 38.80 11.71
CA PRO A 530 69.25 40.01 12.53
C PRO A 530 69.50 41.28 11.72
N ALA A 531 68.78 42.36 12.04
CA ALA A 531 68.80 43.62 11.29
C ALA A 531 70.20 44.26 11.14
N GLU A 532 71.12 43.92 12.04
CA GLU A 532 72.53 44.35 12.01
C GLU A 532 73.29 43.79 10.81
N PHE A 533 72.99 42.56 10.38
CA PHE A 533 73.62 41.92 9.20
C PHE A 533 72.94 42.31 7.89
N LEU A 534 71.65 42.68 7.93
CA LEU A 534 70.92 43.23 6.78
C LEU A 534 71.34 44.67 6.43
N SER A 535 72.19 45.29 7.24
CA SER A 535 72.78 46.60 6.95
C SER A 535 73.96 46.51 5.97
N ASP A 536 74.54 45.31 5.78
CA ASP A 536 75.54 45.04 4.75
C ASP A 536 74.84 44.90 3.38
N PRO A 537 75.17 45.74 2.40
CA PRO A 537 74.49 45.75 1.11
C PRO A 537 74.62 44.42 0.35
N GLU A 538 75.68 43.65 0.55
CA GLU A 538 75.86 42.35 -0.12
C GLU A 538 74.93 41.28 0.47
N ILE A 539 74.72 41.31 1.79
CA ILE A 539 73.81 40.39 2.48
C ILE A 539 72.35 40.76 2.19
N ALA A 540 72.02 42.05 2.12
CA ALA A 540 70.69 42.53 1.78
C ALA A 540 70.28 42.12 0.35
N GLU A 541 71.18 42.25 -0.63
CA GLU A 541 70.92 41.82 -2.02
C GLU A 541 70.71 40.30 -2.11
N GLN A 542 71.49 39.49 -1.37
CA GLN A 542 71.29 38.04 -1.33
C GLN A 542 69.98 37.65 -0.64
N TYR A 543 69.56 38.39 0.39
CA TYR A 543 68.30 38.15 1.09
C TYR A 543 67.09 38.54 0.24
N GLU A 544 67.18 39.62 -0.54
CA GLU A 544 66.15 40.00 -1.53
C GLU A 544 66.03 38.93 -2.62
N ARG A 545 67.16 38.44 -3.16
CA ARG A 545 67.17 37.34 -4.13
C ARG A 545 66.62 36.03 -3.56
N TYR A 546 66.86 35.76 -2.27
CA TYR A 546 66.27 34.63 -1.56
C TYR A 546 64.74 34.76 -1.47
N ASP A 547 64.22 35.95 -1.14
CA ASP A 547 62.78 36.22 -1.11
C ASP A 547 62.14 36.09 -2.52
N GLU A 548 62.81 36.54 -3.58
CA GLU A 548 62.36 36.36 -4.97
C GLU A 548 62.26 34.88 -5.35
N LEU A 549 63.29 34.07 -5.04
CA LEU A 549 63.30 32.63 -5.30
C LEU A 549 62.21 31.89 -4.50
N MET A 550 61.88 32.37 -3.30
CA MET A 550 60.77 31.83 -2.51
C MET A 550 59.40 32.10 -3.16
N GLU A 551 59.18 33.28 -3.76
CA GLU A 551 57.95 33.57 -4.50
C GLU A 551 57.86 32.77 -5.81
N GLU A 552 58.96 32.65 -6.55
CA GLU A 552 59.03 31.80 -7.75
C GLU A 552 58.69 30.34 -7.42
N PHE A 553 59.22 29.81 -6.31
CA PHE A 553 58.89 28.47 -5.83
C PHE A 553 57.38 28.30 -5.55
N LYS A 554 56.71 29.30 -4.95
CA LYS A 554 55.26 29.23 -4.68
C LYS A 554 54.45 29.16 -5.97
N GLU A 555 54.81 29.94 -6.99
CA GLU A 555 54.12 29.94 -8.28
C GLU A 555 54.29 28.60 -9.01
N VAL A 556 55.54 28.12 -9.11
CA VAL A 556 55.84 26.85 -9.78
C VAL A 556 55.19 25.67 -9.06
N HIS A 557 55.22 25.64 -7.73
CA HIS A 557 54.56 24.59 -6.95
C HIS A 557 53.03 24.63 -7.12
N ARG A 558 52.41 25.81 -7.17
CA ARG A 558 50.97 25.95 -7.42
C ARG A 558 50.58 25.39 -8.79
N ALA A 559 51.32 25.75 -9.84
CA ALA A 559 51.10 25.23 -11.19
C ALA A 559 51.27 23.70 -11.27
N TYR A 560 52.27 23.14 -10.59
CA TYR A 560 52.48 21.69 -10.50
C TYR A 560 51.29 20.98 -9.81
N LYS A 561 50.74 21.57 -8.74
CA LYS A 561 49.58 21.04 -8.01
C LYS A 561 48.31 21.02 -8.86
N GLU A 562 48.06 22.09 -9.62
CA GLU A 562 46.92 22.14 -10.53
C GLU A 562 47.00 21.02 -11.58
N LEU A 563 48.20 20.80 -12.16
CA LEU A 563 48.43 19.77 -13.17
C LEU A 563 48.31 18.33 -12.62
N THR A 564 48.73 18.11 -11.37
CA THR A 564 48.73 16.77 -10.72
C THR A 564 47.42 16.40 -10.04
N SER A 565 46.47 17.34 -9.89
CA SER A 565 45.16 17.14 -9.27
C SER A 565 44.17 16.28 -10.09
N THR A 566 44.60 15.71 -11.22
CA THR A 566 43.80 14.82 -12.10
C THR A 566 44.33 13.37 -12.10
N PRO A 567 44.44 12.67 -10.96
CA PRO A 567 45.38 11.57 -10.82
C PRO A 567 44.75 10.17 -11.00
N HIS A 568 43.45 10.04 -11.24
CA HIS A 568 42.75 8.76 -11.06
C HIS A 568 42.30 8.06 -12.35
N THR A 569 42.54 8.66 -13.52
CA THR A 569 42.05 8.07 -14.78
C THR A 569 43.10 7.21 -15.48
N ILE A 570 44.40 7.52 -15.36
CA ILE A 570 45.42 6.91 -16.25
C ILE A 570 45.82 5.48 -15.82
N ASP A 571 45.99 5.21 -14.53
CA ASP A 571 46.44 3.89 -14.07
C ASP A 571 45.31 2.85 -14.08
N ASP A 572 44.06 3.28 -13.87
CA ASP A 572 42.88 2.42 -14.05
C ASP A 572 42.68 2.09 -15.54
N LEU A 573 42.80 3.08 -16.43
CA LEU A 573 42.79 2.84 -17.88
C LEU A 573 43.92 1.91 -18.32
N ARG A 574 45.13 2.04 -17.76
CA ARG A 574 46.24 1.12 -18.05
C ARG A 574 45.96 -0.30 -17.56
N ARG A 575 45.33 -0.46 -16.40
CA ARG A 575 44.92 -1.78 -15.88
C ARG A 575 43.83 -2.41 -16.75
N ASP A 576 42.82 -1.65 -17.14
CA ASP A 576 41.74 -2.12 -18.01
C ASP A 576 42.26 -2.50 -19.40
N ILE A 577 43.12 -1.66 -19.98
CA ILE A 577 43.78 -1.96 -21.27
C ILE A 577 44.57 -3.26 -21.16
N LYS A 578 45.37 -3.43 -20.10
CA LYS A 578 46.14 -4.65 -19.90
C LYS A 578 45.25 -5.88 -19.73
N GLN A 579 44.15 -5.78 -18.97
CA GLN A 579 43.20 -6.87 -18.82
C GLN A 579 42.56 -7.26 -20.16
N LEU A 580 42.15 -6.26 -20.96
CA LEU A 580 41.58 -6.50 -22.30
C LEU A 580 42.63 -7.09 -23.26
N GLU A 581 43.89 -6.70 -23.16
CA GLU A 581 45.00 -7.28 -23.92
C GLU A 581 45.24 -8.75 -23.54
N ASP A 582 45.26 -9.07 -22.26
CA ASP A 582 45.43 -10.45 -21.75
C ASP A 582 44.23 -11.35 -22.17
N GLU A 583 43.00 -10.82 -22.11
CA GLU A 583 41.80 -11.51 -22.60
C GLU A 583 41.85 -11.73 -24.11
N LYS A 584 42.26 -10.72 -24.88
CA LYS A 584 42.45 -10.82 -26.33
C LYS A 584 43.50 -11.88 -26.67
N GLU A 585 44.66 -11.89 -26.01
CA GLU A 585 45.70 -12.90 -26.26
C GLU A 585 45.19 -14.31 -25.94
N THR A 586 44.43 -14.47 -24.85
CA THR A 586 43.82 -15.74 -24.47
C THR A 586 42.80 -16.21 -25.52
N LEU A 587 41.97 -15.31 -26.03
CA LEU A 587 41.01 -15.59 -27.11
C LEU A 587 41.71 -15.90 -28.43
N GLU A 588 42.78 -15.20 -28.79
CA GLU A 588 43.59 -15.48 -29.98
C GLU A 588 44.25 -16.86 -29.90
N LYS A 589 44.84 -17.23 -28.75
CA LYS A 589 45.38 -18.58 -28.53
C LYS A 589 44.30 -19.65 -28.63
N ARG A 590 43.08 -19.41 -28.13
CA ARG A 590 41.94 -20.32 -28.28
C ARG A 590 41.49 -20.41 -29.74
N LEU A 591 41.42 -19.27 -30.44
CA LEU A 591 41.03 -19.19 -31.84
C LEU A 591 42.02 -19.95 -32.72
N GLU A 592 43.32 -19.80 -32.51
CA GLU A 592 44.34 -20.54 -33.23
C GLU A 592 44.23 -22.05 -32.98
N ARG A 593 44.07 -22.48 -31.72
CA ARG A 593 43.82 -23.91 -31.41
C ARG A 593 42.58 -24.46 -32.14
N GLN A 594 41.51 -23.68 -32.26
CA GLN A 594 40.31 -24.08 -32.99
C GLN A 594 40.52 -24.06 -34.51
N LYS A 595 41.22 -23.05 -35.06
CA LYS A 595 41.59 -23.00 -36.47
C LYS A 595 42.46 -24.21 -36.87
N THR A 596 43.44 -24.60 -36.05
CA THR A 596 44.26 -25.79 -36.31
C THR A 596 43.40 -27.06 -36.33
N ARG A 597 42.38 -27.16 -35.46
CA ARG A 597 41.43 -28.30 -35.44
C ARG A 597 40.51 -28.34 -36.66
N ILE A 598 40.11 -27.17 -37.17
CA ILE A 598 39.16 -27.02 -38.28
C ILE A 598 39.87 -26.98 -39.65
N GLN A 599 41.21 -26.98 -39.68
CA GLN A 599 42.03 -26.88 -40.89
C GLN A 599 41.74 -27.94 -41.98
N LYS A 600 41.12 -29.07 -41.60
CA LYS A 600 40.69 -30.15 -42.52
C LYS A 600 39.26 -29.99 -43.07
N VAL A 601 38.51 -28.97 -42.63
CA VAL A 601 37.11 -28.73 -43.01
C VAL A 601 37.05 -27.74 -44.18
N PRO A 602 36.26 -27.98 -45.23
CA PRO A 602 36.12 -27.07 -46.36
C PRO A 602 35.64 -25.66 -45.95
N ALA A 603 36.23 -24.61 -46.53
CA ALA A 603 35.91 -23.22 -46.19
C ALA A 603 34.43 -22.86 -46.35
N ALA A 604 33.75 -23.42 -47.36
CA ALA A 604 32.32 -23.23 -47.59
C ALA A 604 31.44 -23.74 -46.43
N GLN A 605 31.86 -24.79 -45.71
CA GLN A 605 31.13 -25.29 -44.55
C GLN A 605 31.31 -24.40 -43.32
N ILE A 606 32.46 -23.75 -43.18
CA ILE A 606 32.73 -22.79 -42.10
C ILE A 606 31.89 -21.52 -42.32
N GLU A 607 31.79 -21.06 -43.56
CA GLU A 607 30.96 -19.90 -43.93
C GLU A 607 29.47 -20.19 -43.75
N LEU A 608 29.01 -21.39 -44.14
CA LEU A 608 27.65 -21.84 -43.88
C LEU A 608 27.36 -21.94 -42.37
N ALA A 609 28.29 -22.48 -41.57
CA ALA A 609 28.14 -22.55 -40.11
C ALA A 609 28.13 -21.16 -39.45
N LYS A 610 28.91 -20.20 -39.96
CA LYS A 610 28.89 -18.80 -39.50
C LYS A 610 27.55 -18.13 -39.80
N ASN A 611 27.02 -18.33 -41.01
CA ASN A 611 25.71 -17.80 -41.40
C ASN A 611 24.58 -18.46 -40.61
N TYR A 612 24.62 -19.78 -40.43
CA TYR A 612 23.67 -20.50 -39.58
C TYR A 612 23.70 -19.98 -38.14
N ARG A 613 24.88 -19.81 -37.54
CA ARG A 613 25.01 -19.22 -36.20
C ARG A 613 24.42 -17.81 -36.12
N LYS A 614 24.66 -16.95 -37.11
CA LYS A 614 24.09 -15.61 -37.15
C LYS A 614 22.56 -15.63 -37.23
N GLU A 615 22.00 -16.53 -38.04
CA GLU A 615 20.54 -16.70 -38.12
C GLU A 615 19.97 -17.27 -36.82
N VAL A 616 20.65 -18.20 -36.15
CA VAL A 616 20.25 -18.70 -34.82
C VAL A 616 20.31 -17.60 -33.75
N GLU A 617 21.38 -16.80 -33.70
CA GLU A 617 21.48 -15.67 -32.77
C GLU A 617 20.40 -14.60 -33.05
N LYS A 618 20.03 -14.40 -34.32
CA LYS A 618 18.94 -13.51 -34.71
C LYS A 618 17.58 -14.08 -34.32
N GLU A 619 17.36 -15.38 -34.50
CA GLU A 619 16.17 -16.09 -34.05
C GLU A 619 16.01 -16.02 -32.53
N GLU A 620 17.09 -16.23 -31.76
CA GLU A 620 17.09 -16.08 -30.30
C GLU A 620 16.73 -14.66 -29.87
N LYS A 621 17.35 -13.64 -30.50
CA LYS A 621 17.01 -12.23 -30.22
C LYS A 621 15.54 -11.92 -30.52
N LEU A 622 15.03 -12.37 -31.68
CA LEU A 622 13.63 -12.17 -32.05
C LEU A 622 12.68 -12.92 -31.10
N ASN A 623 13.04 -14.13 -30.66
CA ASN A 623 12.25 -14.88 -29.70
C ASN A 623 12.23 -14.21 -28.32
N THR A 624 13.36 -13.66 -27.88
CA THR A 624 13.46 -12.91 -26.62
C THR A 624 12.60 -11.65 -26.71
N MET A 625 12.72 -10.89 -27.80
CA MET A 625 11.88 -9.70 -28.06
C MET A 625 10.39 -10.04 -28.14
N ARG A 626 10.02 -11.19 -28.74
CA ARG A 626 8.64 -11.68 -28.78
C ARG A 626 8.13 -12.04 -27.40
N GLN A 627 8.95 -12.67 -26.56
CA GLN A 627 8.60 -12.96 -25.17
C GLN A 627 8.39 -11.67 -24.37
N ASP A 628 9.28 -10.69 -24.52
CA ASP A 628 9.16 -9.40 -23.86
C ASP A 628 7.89 -8.66 -24.29
N LEU A 629 7.61 -8.61 -25.60
CA LEU A 629 6.37 -8.02 -26.13
C LEU A 629 5.13 -8.73 -25.61
N ASN A 630 5.11 -10.07 -25.61
CA ASN A 630 3.99 -10.84 -25.05
C ASN A 630 3.81 -10.59 -23.55
N ASN A 631 4.89 -10.45 -22.80
CA ASN A 631 4.84 -10.12 -21.38
C ASN A 631 4.22 -8.73 -21.17
N VAL A 632 4.59 -7.74 -21.99
CA VAL A 632 4.02 -6.39 -21.95
C VAL A 632 2.53 -6.42 -22.32
N VAL A 633 2.14 -7.13 -23.38
CA VAL A 633 0.73 -7.28 -23.76
C VAL A 633 -0.08 -7.91 -22.62
N ASN A 634 0.41 -9.01 -22.04
CA ASN A 634 -0.25 -9.65 -20.90
C ASN A 634 -0.38 -8.71 -19.69
N GLN A 635 0.64 -7.89 -19.39
CA GLN A 635 0.58 -6.90 -18.33
C GLN A 635 -0.47 -5.81 -18.60
N LEU A 636 -0.55 -5.33 -19.85
CA LEU A 636 -1.53 -4.33 -20.27
C LEU A 636 -2.95 -4.90 -20.23
N GLU A 637 -3.17 -6.12 -20.70
CA GLU A 637 -4.47 -6.81 -20.61
C GLU A 637 -4.92 -6.99 -19.15
N GLN A 638 -4.02 -7.40 -18.26
CA GLN A 638 -4.30 -7.49 -16.83
C GLN A 638 -4.61 -6.12 -16.20
N LYS A 639 -3.99 -5.05 -16.70
CA LYS A 639 -4.28 -3.68 -16.24
C LYS A 639 -5.66 -3.23 -16.72
N ILE A 640 -6.01 -3.52 -17.97
CA ILE A 640 -7.34 -3.23 -18.52
C ILE A 640 -8.42 -3.98 -17.72
N GLN A 641 -8.26 -5.29 -17.49
CA GLN A 641 -9.19 -6.07 -16.67
C GLN A 641 -9.35 -5.51 -15.25
N ARG A 642 -8.26 -5.04 -14.62
CA ARG A 642 -8.32 -4.38 -13.31
C ARG A 642 -9.11 -3.07 -13.35
N LEU A 643 -8.89 -2.25 -14.37
CA LEU A 643 -9.60 -0.98 -14.53
C LEU A 643 -11.09 -1.20 -14.86
N GLU A 644 -11.41 -2.18 -15.71
CA GLU A 644 -12.79 -2.59 -16.00
C GLU A 644 -13.51 -3.08 -14.76
N ARG A 645 -12.82 -3.87 -13.91
CA ARG A 645 -13.36 -4.31 -12.62
C ARG A 645 -13.61 -3.15 -11.68
N GLN A 646 -12.65 -2.23 -11.51
CA GLN A 646 -12.84 -1.02 -10.70
C GLN A 646 -14.03 -0.19 -11.20
N LEU A 647 -14.20 -0.09 -12.51
CA LEU A 647 -15.32 0.63 -13.12
C LEU A 647 -16.66 -0.09 -12.90
N THR A 648 -16.68 -1.42 -12.95
CA THR A 648 -17.86 -2.25 -12.62
C THR A 648 -18.21 -2.17 -11.14
N ASP A 649 -17.21 -2.22 -10.25
CA ASP A 649 -17.39 -2.07 -8.81
C ASP A 649 -17.95 -0.67 -8.47
N GLN A 650 -17.37 0.40 -9.06
CA GLN A 650 -17.90 1.77 -8.93
C GLN A 650 -19.34 1.91 -9.44
N ARG A 651 -19.67 1.26 -10.56
CA ARG A 651 -21.05 1.22 -11.09
C ARG A 651 -21.98 0.45 -10.17
N SER A 652 -21.56 -0.68 -9.60
CA SER A 652 -22.35 -1.47 -8.66
C SER A 652 -22.57 -0.77 -7.31
N SER A 653 -21.62 0.08 -6.89
CA SER A 653 -21.75 0.93 -5.70
C SER A 653 -22.68 2.13 -5.89
N SER A 654 -23.05 2.45 -7.14
CA SER A 654 -24.02 3.52 -7.45
C SER A 654 -25.49 3.07 -7.34
N THR A 655 -25.74 1.76 -7.21
CA THR A 655 -27.06 1.17 -6.99
C THR A 655 -27.36 0.99 -5.50
N ASP A 656 -28.19 1.88 -4.94
CA ASP A 656 -28.92 1.80 -3.65
C ASP A 656 -28.21 1.02 -2.52
N GLN A 657 -26.99 1.41 -2.15
CA GLN A 657 -26.35 0.95 -0.92
C GLN A 657 -26.00 2.14 -0.03
N SER A 658 -26.25 2.00 1.27
CA SER A 658 -25.86 2.99 2.28
C SER A 658 -24.34 3.22 2.21
N PRO A 659 -23.85 4.47 2.36
CA PRO A 659 -22.43 4.77 2.44
C PRO A 659 -21.66 3.88 3.43
N ASP A 660 -22.29 3.47 4.54
CA ASP A 660 -21.72 2.56 5.54
C ASP A 660 -21.46 1.14 4.99
N ALA A 661 -22.31 0.64 4.10
CA ALA A 661 -22.16 -0.69 3.49
C ALA A 661 -21.02 -0.71 2.47
N ILE A 662 -20.85 0.39 1.72
CA ILE A 662 -19.74 0.57 0.79
C ILE A 662 -18.42 0.68 1.56
N MET A 663 -18.40 1.46 2.65
CA MET A 663 -17.23 1.62 3.51
C MET A 663 -16.81 0.28 4.13
N LYS A 664 -17.75 -0.50 4.67
CA LYS A 664 -17.47 -1.82 5.24
C LYS A 664 -16.92 -2.81 4.19
N ARG A 665 -17.44 -2.81 2.97
CA ARG A 665 -16.91 -3.68 1.90
C ARG A 665 -15.49 -3.25 1.48
N MET A 666 -15.22 -1.96 1.42
CA MET A 666 -13.86 -1.45 1.16
C MET A 666 -12.89 -1.77 2.30
N GLU A 667 -13.32 -1.72 3.56
CA GLU A 667 -12.52 -2.16 4.72
C GLU A 667 -12.18 -3.65 4.64
N GLU A 668 -13.15 -4.50 4.32
CA GLU A 668 -12.95 -5.95 4.14
C GLU A 668 -12.00 -6.24 2.96
N GLU A 669 -12.13 -5.53 1.84
CA GLU A 669 -11.20 -5.64 0.71
C GLU A 669 -9.80 -5.14 1.05
N ASN A 670 -9.67 -4.02 1.76
CA ASN A 670 -8.38 -3.49 2.20
C ASN A 670 -7.69 -4.43 3.18
N GLN A 671 -8.43 -5.10 4.08
CA GLN A 671 -7.86 -6.08 5.01
C GLN A 671 -7.33 -7.32 4.27
N VAL A 672 -8.07 -7.81 3.26
CA VAL A 672 -7.63 -8.92 2.40
C VAL A 672 -6.42 -8.52 1.55
N ASN A 673 -6.45 -7.32 0.96
CA ASN A 673 -5.34 -6.81 0.14
C ASN A 673 -4.09 -6.56 0.99
N SER A 674 -4.23 -6.05 2.20
CA SER A 674 -3.14 -5.90 3.17
C SER A 674 -2.47 -7.24 3.44
N TYR A 675 -3.22 -8.29 3.79
CA TYR A 675 -2.65 -9.64 3.99
C TYR A 675 -1.91 -10.17 2.74
N LEU A 676 -2.46 -9.94 1.54
CA LEU A 676 -1.81 -10.36 0.30
C LEU A 676 -0.48 -9.64 0.07
N VAL A 677 -0.43 -8.32 0.33
CA VAL A 677 0.75 -7.47 0.08
C VAL A 677 1.81 -7.58 1.18
N THR A 678 1.43 -7.72 2.44
CA THR A 678 2.38 -7.74 3.56
C THR A 678 2.94 -9.14 3.83
N GLU A 679 2.13 -10.19 3.70
CA GLU A 679 2.54 -11.55 4.04
C GLU A 679 2.74 -12.46 2.82
N LYS A 680 1.72 -12.59 1.95
CA LYS A 680 1.70 -13.66 0.94
C LYS A 680 2.63 -13.36 -0.25
N PHE A 681 2.45 -12.24 -0.92
CA PHE A 681 3.22 -11.89 -2.11
C PHE A 681 4.71 -11.69 -1.82
N PRO A 682 5.15 -11.07 -0.71
CA PRO A 682 6.57 -10.98 -0.39
C PRO A 682 7.22 -12.35 -0.19
N LYS A 683 6.52 -13.30 0.46
CA LYS A 683 6.99 -14.68 0.63
C LYS A 683 7.13 -15.41 -0.71
N GLU A 684 6.10 -15.36 -1.56
CA GLU A 684 6.13 -15.97 -2.89
C GLU A 684 7.20 -15.32 -3.80
N LEU A 685 7.32 -13.99 -3.76
CA LEU A 685 8.32 -13.22 -4.51
C LEU A 685 9.74 -13.57 -4.07
N ASN A 686 10.01 -13.65 -2.77
CA ASN A 686 11.32 -14.04 -2.26
C ASN A 686 11.65 -15.50 -2.62
N GLN A 687 10.68 -16.42 -2.55
CA GLN A 687 10.88 -17.79 -3.02
C GLN A 687 11.20 -17.85 -4.52
N MET A 688 10.51 -17.04 -5.33
CA MET A 688 10.76 -16.99 -6.78
C MET A 688 12.11 -16.34 -7.10
N LYS A 689 12.49 -15.26 -6.40
CA LYS A 689 13.82 -14.63 -6.49
C LYS A 689 14.93 -15.61 -6.10
N MET A 690 14.74 -16.39 -5.04
CA MET A 690 15.71 -17.43 -4.66
C MET A 690 15.83 -18.53 -5.73
N LYS A 691 14.70 -19.02 -6.28
CA LYS A 691 14.72 -19.96 -7.41
C LYS A 691 15.45 -19.38 -8.62
N LEU A 692 15.20 -18.11 -8.94
CA LEU A 692 15.87 -17.40 -10.03
C LEU A 692 17.38 -17.34 -9.80
N ARG A 693 17.83 -16.92 -8.61
CA ARG A 693 19.26 -16.93 -8.24
C ARG A 693 19.88 -18.33 -8.37
N TYR A 694 19.18 -19.38 -7.93
CA TYR A 694 19.68 -20.74 -8.10
C TYR A 694 19.77 -21.15 -9.57
N TYR A 695 18.80 -20.78 -10.41
CA TYR A 695 18.87 -21.05 -11.84
C TYR A 695 19.96 -20.24 -12.54
N GLU A 696 20.16 -18.98 -12.15
CA GLU A 696 21.27 -18.14 -12.64
C GLU A 696 22.62 -18.72 -12.24
N GLU A 697 22.77 -19.16 -10.99
CA GLU A 697 23.97 -19.82 -10.48
C GLU A 697 24.23 -21.15 -11.21
N VAL A 698 23.19 -21.92 -11.51
CA VAL A 698 23.31 -23.17 -12.30
C VAL A 698 23.62 -22.90 -13.78
N ALA A 699 23.09 -21.82 -14.36
CA ALA A 699 23.34 -21.45 -15.75
C ALA A 699 24.73 -20.85 -15.97
N THR A 700 25.25 -20.12 -14.98
CA THR A 700 26.60 -19.52 -15.00
C THR A 700 27.69 -20.52 -14.63
N ASN A 701 27.39 -21.50 -13.78
CA ASN A 701 28.33 -22.57 -13.47
C ASN A 701 28.44 -23.59 -14.62
N LYS A 702 29.64 -24.13 -14.78
CA LYS A 702 29.91 -25.20 -15.74
C LYS A 702 29.07 -26.43 -15.37
N ALA A 703 28.46 -27.10 -16.35
CA ALA A 703 27.62 -28.27 -16.13
C ALA A 703 28.29 -29.28 -15.18
N LEU A 704 27.73 -29.47 -13.98
CA LEU A 704 28.27 -30.35 -12.95
C LEU A 704 28.35 -31.79 -13.47
N GLY A 705 29.45 -32.47 -13.15
CA GLY A 705 29.63 -33.87 -13.50
C GLY A 705 28.64 -34.77 -12.74
N GLN A 706 28.26 -35.90 -13.33
CA GLN A 706 27.34 -36.86 -12.71
C GLN A 706 27.83 -37.37 -11.33
N THR A 707 29.14 -37.37 -11.12
CA THR A 707 29.83 -37.67 -9.86
C THR A 707 29.59 -36.61 -8.78
N GLU A 708 29.66 -35.32 -9.13
CA GLU A 708 29.43 -34.21 -8.19
C GLU A 708 27.96 -34.15 -7.79
N LEU A 709 27.05 -34.34 -8.75
CA LEU A 709 25.61 -34.49 -8.50
C LEU A 709 25.31 -35.67 -7.56
N SER A 710 26.03 -36.79 -7.71
CA SER A 710 25.92 -37.93 -6.81
C SER A 710 26.40 -37.59 -5.39
N ASN A 711 27.48 -36.83 -5.26
CA ASN A 711 27.99 -36.38 -3.95
C ASN A 711 27.02 -35.42 -3.25
N TYR A 712 26.44 -34.46 -3.97
CA TYR A 712 25.41 -33.57 -3.41
C TYR A 712 24.15 -34.34 -3.01
N ARG A 713 23.70 -35.32 -3.81
CA ARG A 713 22.57 -36.19 -3.45
C ARG A 713 22.86 -37.03 -2.20
N ALA A 714 24.08 -37.57 -2.09
CA ALA A 714 24.50 -38.30 -0.90
C ALA A 714 24.50 -37.40 0.35
N LYS A 715 25.01 -36.17 0.22
CA LYS A 715 25.03 -35.19 1.32
C LYS A 715 23.63 -34.71 1.73
N ILE A 716 22.73 -34.51 0.77
CA ILE A 716 21.31 -34.21 1.05
C ILE A 716 20.66 -35.40 1.78
N SER A 717 20.93 -36.64 1.36
CA SER A 717 20.41 -37.84 2.02
C SER A 717 20.94 -37.98 3.45
N GLU A 718 22.21 -37.68 3.68
CA GLU A 718 22.84 -37.68 5.01
C GLU A 718 22.20 -36.62 5.91
N LEU A 719 22.09 -35.37 5.44
CA LEU A 719 21.45 -34.29 6.19
C LEU A 719 19.98 -34.58 6.51
N ASN A 720 19.23 -35.15 5.57
CA ASN A 720 17.86 -35.59 5.80
C ASN A 720 17.78 -36.71 6.85
N SER A 721 18.74 -37.65 6.87
CA SER A 721 18.83 -38.67 7.93
C SER A 721 19.11 -38.05 9.30
N ILE A 722 19.99 -37.05 9.36
CA ILE A 722 20.30 -36.30 10.59
C ILE A 722 19.06 -35.53 11.08
N ILE A 723 18.37 -34.83 10.19
CA ILE A 723 17.12 -34.10 10.50
C ILE A 723 16.06 -35.06 11.03
N ASN A 724 15.88 -36.24 10.42
CA ASN A 724 14.94 -37.26 10.88
C ASN A 724 15.32 -37.79 12.28
N LYS A 725 16.60 -38.03 12.56
CA LYS A 725 17.07 -38.41 13.90
C LYS A 725 16.82 -37.33 14.94
N PHE A 726 16.99 -36.05 14.58
CA PHE A 726 16.63 -34.93 15.46
C PHE A 726 15.12 -34.84 15.68
N HIS A 727 14.31 -35.09 14.65
CA HIS A 727 12.86 -35.17 14.77
C HIS A 727 12.41 -36.32 15.70
N GLU A 728 13.00 -37.51 15.57
CA GLU A 728 12.72 -38.66 16.44
C GLU A 728 13.10 -38.37 17.90
N LYS A 729 14.30 -37.82 18.15
CA LYS A 729 14.71 -37.37 19.50
C LYS A 729 13.76 -36.32 20.08
N ARG A 730 13.25 -35.40 19.26
CA ARG A 730 12.28 -34.39 19.68
C ARG A 730 10.91 -34.98 20.02
N VAL A 731 10.52 -36.07 19.36
CA VAL A 731 9.26 -36.78 19.65
C VAL A 731 9.36 -37.65 20.91
N LEU A 732 10.53 -38.23 21.18
CA LEU A 732 10.81 -39.05 22.37
C LEU A 732 10.95 -38.22 23.67
N ASN A 733 11.43 -36.98 23.60
CA ASN A 733 11.57 -36.07 24.76
C ASN A 733 10.26 -35.30 25.12
N LYS A 734 9.09 -35.86 24.83
CA LYS A 734 7.81 -35.27 25.25
C LYS A 734 7.59 -35.48 26.75
N ASP A 735 8.12 -34.58 27.57
CA ASP A 735 7.58 -34.33 28.91
C ASP A 735 6.20 -33.65 28.76
N PRO A 736 5.10 -34.29 29.20
CA PRO A 736 3.75 -33.74 29.04
C PRO A 736 3.48 -32.46 29.83
N THR A 737 4.38 -32.07 30.74
CA THR A 737 4.23 -30.95 31.67
C THR A 737 5.10 -29.75 31.34
N ALA A 738 6.07 -29.86 30.41
CA ALA A 738 7.05 -28.81 30.12
C ALA A 738 6.78 -28.03 28.83
N ASP A 739 5.99 -28.55 27.88
CA ASP A 739 5.80 -27.93 26.55
C ASP A 739 4.35 -27.52 26.27
N ASN A 740 3.80 -26.63 27.12
CA ASN A 740 2.50 -25.99 26.87
C ASN A 740 2.46 -25.25 25.51
N LEU A 741 3.62 -24.88 24.95
CA LEU A 741 3.77 -24.22 23.64
C LEU A 741 3.58 -25.16 22.44
N ALA A 742 3.66 -26.49 22.61
CA ALA A 742 3.43 -27.42 21.51
C ALA A 742 2.00 -27.34 20.96
N VAL A 743 1.02 -27.18 21.87
CA VAL A 743 -0.40 -27.03 21.50
C VAL A 743 -0.62 -25.72 20.76
N PHE A 744 -0.02 -24.62 21.22
CA PHE A 744 -0.12 -23.31 20.56
C PHE A 744 0.58 -23.28 19.20
N ARG A 745 1.77 -23.90 19.06
CA ARG A 745 2.43 -24.06 17.74
C ARG A 745 1.59 -24.89 16.78
N GLN A 746 0.97 -25.96 17.27
CA GLN A 746 0.07 -26.78 16.45
C GLN A 746 -1.20 -26.00 16.07
N GLN A 747 -1.74 -25.20 16.99
CA GLN A 747 -2.90 -24.35 16.75
C GLN A 747 -2.58 -23.22 15.76
N ALA A 748 -1.43 -22.57 15.89
CA ALA A 748 -0.93 -21.57 14.94
C ALA A 748 -0.71 -22.16 13.54
N LEU A 749 -0.16 -23.38 13.45
CA LEU A 749 -0.03 -24.10 12.17
C LEU A 749 -1.39 -24.44 11.55
N ILE A 750 -2.37 -24.84 12.36
CA ILE A 750 -3.74 -25.12 11.88
C ILE A 750 -4.41 -23.82 11.40
N VAL A 751 -4.25 -22.72 12.13
CA VAL A 751 -4.79 -21.39 11.76
C VAL A 751 -4.11 -20.88 10.48
N ALA A 752 -2.79 -20.97 10.38
CA ALA A 752 -2.04 -20.60 9.18
C ALA A 752 -2.50 -21.42 7.96
N ARG A 753 -2.65 -22.74 8.12
CA ARG A 753 -3.14 -23.62 7.04
C ARG A 753 -4.58 -23.30 6.65
N ARG A 754 -5.45 -22.94 7.60
CA ARG A 754 -6.82 -22.47 7.30
C ARG A 754 -6.83 -21.13 6.58
N LYS A 755 -5.97 -20.18 6.98
CA LYS A 755 -5.80 -18.87 6.32
C LYS A 755 -5.33 -19.06 4.87
N GLU A 756 -4.36 -19.95 4.66
CA GLU A 756 -3.86 -20.31 3.33
C GLU A 756 -4.92 -21.01 2.47
N GLN A 757 -5.67 -21.97 3.02
CA GLN A 757 -6.79 -22.62 2.33
C GLN A 757 -7.91 -21.64 1.97
N ALA A 758 -8.25 -20.71 2.87
CA ALA A 758 -9.25 -19.68 2.62
C ALA A 758 -8.79 -18.70 1.54
N ALA A 759 -7.53 -18.26 1.58
CA ALA A 759 -6.94 -17.41 0.54
C ALA A 759 -6.86 -18.14 -0.81
N GLY A 760 -6.54 -19.43 -0.82
CA GLY A 760 -6.57 -20.28 -2.01
C GLY A 760 -7.98 -20.38 -2.60
N ARG A 761 -8.98 -20.64 -1.76
CA ARG A 761 -10.39 -20.71 -2.17
C ARG A 761 -10.91 -19.36 -2.68
N LEU A 762 -10.53 -18.25 -2.04
CA LEU A 762 -10.85 -16.90 -2.51
C LEU A 762 -10.22 -16.63 -3.88
N THR A 763 -8.98 -17.05 -4.10
CA THR A 763 -8.30 -16.91 -5.41
C THR A 763 -9.00 -17.75 -6.48
N GLN A 764 -9.41 -18.97 -6.14
CA GLN A 764 -10.17 -19.84 -7.04
C GLN A 764 -11.54 -19.24 -7.39
N LEU A 765 -12.30 -18.79 -6.39
CA LEU A 765 -13.61 -18.15 -6.61
C LEU A 765 -13.48 -16.84 -7.40
N ARG A 766 -12.42 -16.06 -7.18
CA ARG A 766 -12.11 -14.87 -8.01
C ARG A 766 -11.84 -15.28 -9.46
N SER A 767 -11.01 -16.30 -9.68
CA SER A 767 -10.74 -16.81 -11.04
C SER A 767 -11.99 -17.39 -11.71
N GLU A 768 -12.86 -18.05 -10.96
CA GLU A 768 -14.14 -18.57 -11.45
C GLU A 768 -15.10 -17.42 -11.78
N ASN A 769 -15.16 -16.37 -10.95
CA ASN A 769 -15.94 -15.18 -11.23
C ASN A 769 -15.41 -14.44 -12.46
N ASP A 770 -14.09 -14.28 -12.60
CA ASP A 770 -13.47 -13.68 -13.78
C ASP A 770 -13.74 -14.52 -15.04
N ALA A 771 -13.76 -15.85 -14.92
CA ALA A 771 -14.11 -16.75 -16.03
C ALA A 771 -15.60 -16.66 -16.39
N LEU A 772 -16.49 -16.56 -15.41
CA LEU A 772 -17.92 -16.37 -15.60
C LEU A 772 -18.23 -14.98 -16.16
N GLU A 773 -17.52 -13.93 -15.73
CA GLU A 773 -17.61 -12.57 -16.29
C GLU A 773 -17.13 -12.54 -17.74
N LYS A 774 -16.04 -13.25 -18.06
CA LYS A 774 -15.61 -13.42 -19.47
C LYS A 774 -16.66 -14.17 -20.29
N GLN A 775 -17.29 -15.21 -19.73
CA GLN A 775 -18.40 -15.90 -20.40
C GLN A 775 -19.64 -15.00 -20.54
N PHE A 776 -19.97 -14.17 -19.54
CA PHE A 776 -21.06 -13.20 -19.61
C PHE A 776 -20.77 -12.08 -20.61
N GLY A 777 -19.53 -11.60 -20.69
CA GLY A 777 -19.07 -10.64 -21.69
C GLY A 777 -19.10 -11.21 -23.11
N GLN A 778 -18.83 -12.50 -23.28
CA GLN A 778 -18.97 -13.20 -24.56
C GLN A 778 -20.43 -13.55 -24.90
N ASN A 779 -21.29 -13.79 -23.90
CA ASN A 779 -22.71 -14.15 -24.07
C ASN A 779 -23.67 -12.95 -24.06
N LEU A 780 -23.21 -11.75 -23.67
CA LEU A 780 -23.92 -10.51 -23.93
C LEU A 780 -24.04 -10.36 -25.46
N PRO A 781 -25.26 -10.38 -26.01
CA PRO A 781 -25.44 -10.03 -27.41
C PRO A 781 -24.82 -8.66 -27.61
N MET A 782 -24.13 -8.51 -28.73
CA MET A 782 -23.41 -7.35 -29.26
C MET A 782 -24.32 -6.09 -29.42
N GLY A 783 -25.07 -5.70 -28.39
CA GLY A 783 -26.21 -4.79 -28.47
C GLY A 783 -26.51 -3.95 -27.23
N TYR A 784 -25.80 -4.11 -26.10
CA TYR A 784 -26.14 -3.37 -24.86
C TYR A 784 -25.00 -2.64 -24.15
N ALA A 785 -23.83 -2.46 -24.78
CA ALA A 785 -22.83 -1.49 -24.34
C ALA A 785 -22.73 -0.37 -25.37
N GLY A 786 -22.98 0.87 -24.92
CA GLY A 786 -23.05 2.04 -25.78
C GLY A 786 -21.77 2.33 -26.57
N SER A 787 -21.96 3.04 -27.69
CA SER A 787 -20.93 3.76 -28.46
C SER A 787 -19.82 2.91 -29.08
N SER A 788 -20.16 2.14 -30.11
CA SER A 788 -19.28 1.99 -31.26
C SER A 788 -20.10 2.21 -32.54
N SER A 789 -19.58 3.05 -33.40
CA SER A 789 -20.20 3.68 -34.57
C SER A 789 -20.48 2.72 -35.75
N THR A 790 -20.40 1.40 -35.55
CA THR A 790 -20.44 0.41 -36.62
C THR A 790 -21.74 -0.39 -36.72
N ALA A 791 -22.67 -0.25 -35.76
CA ALA A 791 -23.90 -1.06 -35.70
C ALA A 791 -25.20 -0.32 -36.05
N LYS A 792 -25.15 0.84 -36.74
CA LYS A 792 -26.37 1.60 -37.12
C LYS A 792 -27.17 1.01 -38.30
N ASN A 793 -26.77 -0.12 -38.88
CA ASN A 793 -27.45 -0.71 -40.05
C ASN A 793 -28.20 -2.03 -39.79
N SER A 794 -28.22 -2.58 -38.58
CA SER A 794 -29.16 -3.67 -38.26
C SER A 794 -30.34 -3.10 -37.46
N GLY A 795 -31.53 -3.15 -38.06
CA GLY A 795 -32.74 -2.51 -37.54
C GLY A 795 -33.06 -2.87 -36.09
N TYR A 796 -33.48 -1.85 -35.34
CA TYR A 796 -33.99 -1.97 -33.98
C TYR A 796 -35.22 -2.90 -33.95
N VAL A 797 -35.13 -4.01 -33.22
CA VAL A 797 -36.26 -4.91 -32.95
C VAL A 797 -36.71 -4.64 -31.51
N PRO A 798 -37.89 -4.02 -31.28
CA PRO A 798 -38.40 -3.81 -29.93
C PRO A 798 -38.78 -5.16 -29.31
N GLU A 799 -38.35 -5.43 -28.08
CA GLU A 799 -38.74 -6.62 -27.29
C GLU A 799 -39.53 -6.25 -26.03
N GLY A 800 -40.39 -7.17 -25.55
CA GLY A 800 -41.13 -7.02 -24.30
C GLY A 800 -42.24 -5.97 -24.31
N GLU A 801 -42.24 -5.07 -23.32
CA GLU A 801 -43.28 -4.03 -23.15
C GLU A 801 -43.34 -3.05 -24.33
N GLU A 802 -42.19 -2.70 -24.93
CA GLU A 802 -42.16 -1.82 -26.09
C GLU A 802 -42.79 -2.47 -27.32
N PHE A 803 -42.56 -3.77 -27.53
CA PHE A 803 -43.25 -4.53 -28.57
C PHE A 803 -44.76 -4.57 -28.33
N GLN A 804 -45.19 -4.80 -27.09
CA GLN A 804 -46.60 -4.81 -26.73
C GLN A 804 -47.26 -3.45 -26.95
N ARG A 805 -46.57 -2.34 -26.58
CA ARG A 805 -47.03 -0.97 -26.85
C ARG A 805 -47.08 -0.68 -28.34
N TYR A 806 -46.08 -1.11 -29.11
CA TYR A 806 -46.05 -0.97 -30.55
C TYR A 806 -47.18 -1.75 -31.25
N VAL A 807 -47.42 -3.00 -30.84
CA VAL A 807 -48.53 -3.84 -31.32
C VAL A 807 -49.88 -3.22 -30.95
N ASN A 808 -50.04 -2.70 -29.72
CA ASN A 808 -51.26 -2.01 -29.31
C ASN A 808 -51.47 -0.70 -30.08
N MET A 809 -50.41 0.05 -30.36
CA MET A 809 -50.46 1.24 -31.21
C MET A 809 -50.87 0.89 -32.65
N LEU A 810 -50.35 -0.22 -33.20
CA LEU A 810 -50.74 -0.72 -34.52
C LEU A 810 -52.20 -1.17 -34.54
N ARG A 811 -52.68 -1.87 -33.51
CA ARG A 811 -54.10 -2.25 -33.40
C ARG A 811 -55.00 -1.01 -33.30
N SER A 812 -54.61 -0.03 -32.50
CA SER A 812 -55.31 1.25 -32.39
C SER A 812 -55.36 1.99 -33.73
N LYS A 813 -54.23 2.09 -34.45
CA LYS A 813 -54.16 2.67 -35.80
C LYS A 813 -55.02 1.90 -36.81
N SER A 814 -55.01 0.57 -36.78
CA SER A 814 -55.85 -0.27 -37.64
C SER A 814 -57.35 -0.06 -37.36
N ASN A 815 -57.75 0.04 -36.09
CA ASN A 815 -59.14 0.31 -35.73
C ASN A 815 -59.55 1.73 -36.15
N THR A 816 -58.67 2.70 -35.99
CA THR A 816 -58.89 4.08 -36.43
C THR A 816 -59.05 4.16 -37.96
N TYR A 817 -58.22 3.43 -38.71
CA TYR A 817 -58.34 3.33 -40.16
C TYR A 817 -59.68 2.71 -40.57
N LYS A 818 -60.09 1.59 -39.95
CA LYS A 818 -61.37 0.94 -40.25
C LYS A 818 -62.56 1.87 -39.98
N ARG A 819 -62.55 2.59 -38.84
CA ARG A 819 -63.59 3.56 -38.50
C ARG A 819 -63.65 4.71 -39.51
N LYS A 820 -62.50 5.31 -39.84
CA LYS A 820 -62.44 6.40 -40.82
C LYS A 820 -62.87 5.96 -42.22
N ARG A 821 -62.56 4.72 -42.60
CA ARG A 821 -63.02 4.14 -43.86
C ARG A 821 -64.53 3.92 -43.87
N GLN A 822 -65.12 3.51 -42.74
CA GLN A 822 -66.58 3.40 -42.61
C GLN A 822 -67.25 4.77 -42.68
N GLU A 823 -66.75 5.77 -41.95
CA GLU A 823 -67.25 7.16 -42.01
C GLU A 823 -67.21 7.70 -43.46
N ILE A 824 -66.15 7.43 -44.21
CA ILE A 824 -66.06 7.81 -45.63
C ILE A 824 -67.10 7.08 -46.48
N ASN A 825 -67.32 5.78 -46.25
CA ASN A 825 -68.33 5.02 -46.97
C ASN A 825 -69.74 5.53 -46.67
N ASP A 826 -70.03 5.82 -45.41
CA ASP A 826 -71.33 6.33 -44.96
C ASP A 826 -71.59 7.71 -45.58
N MET A 827 -70.62 8.63 -45.53
CA MET A 827 -70.71 9.93 -46.20
C MET A 827 -70.87 9.80 -47.72
N THR A 828 -70.23 8.81 -48.34
CA THR A 828 -70.36 8.57 -49.79
C THR A 828 -71.75 8.06 -50.14
N ALA A 829 -72.32 7.17 -49.33
CA ALA A 829 -73.68 6.66 -49.48
C ALA A 829 -74.71 7.77 -49.25
N GLU A 830 -74.50 8.61 -48.24
CA GLU A 830 -75.35 9.77 -47.95
C GLU A 830 -75.28 10.79 -49.08
N LEU A 831 -74.10 11.05 -49.64
CA LEU A 831 -73.93 11.95 -50.78
C LEU A 831 -74.61 11.41 -52.06
N GLN A 832 -74.63 10.09 -52.26
CA GLN A 832 -75.40 9.48 -53.35
C GLN A 832 -76.91 9.60 -53.13
N LEU A 833 -77.38 9.42 -51.90
CA LEU A 833 -78.78 9.66 -51.54
C LEU A 833 -79.14 11.11 -51.78
N LEU A 834 -78.36 12.07 -51.24
CA LEU A 834 -78.54 13.51 -51.41
C LEU A 834 -78.55 13.92 -52.89
N LYS A 835 -77.67 13.40 -53.73
CA LYS A 835 -77.69 13.66 -55.17
C LYS A 835 -78.99 13.18 -55.81
N ARG A 836 -79.47 12.00 -55.42
CA ARG A 836 -80.75 11.47 -55.90
C ARG A 836 -81.93 12.32 -55.41
N THR A 837 -81.91 12.78 -54.16
CA THR A 837 -82.94 13.69 -53.64
C THR A 837 -82.88 15.05 -54.33
N GLU A 838 -81.69 15.58 -54.61
CA GLU A 838 -81.49 16.82 -55.34
C GLU A 838 -82.03 16.72 -56.77
N GLU A 839 -81.77 15.62 -57.47
CA GLU A 839 -82.33 15.36 -58.81
C GLU A 839 -83.86 15.29 -58.78
N LEU A 840 -84.43 14.54 -57.82
CA LEU A 840 -85.89 14.45 -57.65
C LEU A 840 -86.52 15.82 -57.33
N LEU A 841 -85.87 16.61 -56.46
CA LEU A 841 -86.35 17.94 -56.11
C LEU A 841 -86.21 18.92 -57.27
N LYS A 842 -85.13 18.85 -58.06
CA LYS A 842 -85.00 19.66 -59.29
C LYS A 842 -86.08 19.31 -60.30
N GLU A 843 -86.42 18.03 -60.44
CA GLU A 843 -87.49 17.58 -61.32
C GLU A 843 -88.86 18.10 -60.83
N GLU A 844 -89.15 18.00 -59.53
CA GLU A 844 -90.35 18.58 -58.91
C GLU A 844 -90.40 20.11 -59.07
N VAL A 845 -89.30 20.81 -58.84
CA VAL A 845 -89.22 22.28 -58.99
C VAL A 845 -89.43 22.70 -60.43
N GLU A 846 -88.87 21.99 -61.42
CA GLU A 846 -89.14 22.29 -62.83
C GLU A 846 -90.57 21.95 -63.23
N GLN A 847 -91.16 20.89 -62.68
CA GLN A 847 -92.59 20.61 -62.87
C GLN A 847 -93.46 21.71 -62.26
N ILE A 848 -93.14 22.19 -61.06
CA ILE A 848 -93.87 23.27 -60.39
C ILE A 848 -93.68 24.59 -61.14
N LYS A 849 -92.45 24.94 -61.55
CA LYS A 849 -92.19 26.12 -62.39
C LYS A 849 -92.92 26.04 -63.73
N SER A 850 -92.98 24.88 -64.36
CA SER A 850 -93.73 24.68 -65.60
C SER A 850 -95.24 24.84 -65.39
N ARG A 851 -95.80 24.25 -64.33
CA ARG A 851 -97.21 24.43 -63.95
C ARG A 851 -97.52 25.89 -63.61
N MET A 852 -96.64 26.55 -62.86
CA MET A 852 -96.79 27.94 -62.48
C MET A 852 -96.64 28.88 -63.66
N SER A 853 -95.71 28.62 -64.59
CA SER A 853 -95.59 29.39 -65.85
C SER A 853 -96.80 29.20 -66.75
N MET A 854 -97.38 27.99 -66.79
CA MET A 854 -98.66 27.75 -67.48
C MET A 854 -99.82 28.51 -66.82
N GLU A 855 -99.84 28.60 -65.49
CA GLU A 855 -100.88 29.30 -64.75
C GLU A 855 -100.72 30.83 -64.80
N GLU A 856 -99.49 31.33 -64.78
CA GLU A 856 -99.10 32.73 -65.03
C GLU A 856 -99.45 33.14 -66.47
N ARG A 857 -99.26 32.26 -67.46
CA ARG A 857 -99.73 32.48 -68.84
C ARG A 857 -101.25 32.45 -68.98
N LYS A 858 -101.95 31.62 -68.21
CA LYS A 858 -103.42 31.64 -68.17
C LYS A 858 -103.97 32.92 -67.54
N HIS A 859 -103.26 33.49 -66.57
CA HIS A 859 -103.69 34.68 -65.83
C HIS A 859 -103.08 35.99 -66.35
N GLY A 860 -102.24 35.96 -67.39
CA GLY A 860 -101.74 37.14 -68.09
C GLY A 860 -100.74 37.98 -67.30
N ILE A 861 -100.05 37.40 -66.30
CA ILE A 861 -99.08 38.08 -65.44
C ILE A 861 -97.79 37.26 -65.43
N GLU A 862 -96.71 37.81 -66.00
CA GLU A 862 -95.38 37.17 -66.04
C GLU A 862 -94.48 37.82 -64.96
N GLY A 863 -93.85 37.02 -64.09
CA GLY A 863 -92.81 37.50 -63.17
C GLY A 863 -93.25 37.94 -61.75
N TYR A 864 -94.47 37.61 -61.31
CA TYR A 864 -94.94 37.97 -59.97
C TYR A 864 -94.20 37.19 -58.86
N PHE A 865 -93.93 35.89 -59.06
CA PHE A 865 -93.42 35.01 -58.00
C PHE A 865 -91.95 35.25 -57.61
N SER A 866 -91.07 35.58 -58.56
CA SER A 866 -89.63 35.84 -58.27
C SER A 866 -89.40 37.04 -57.35
N THR A 867 -90.36 37.96 -57.31
CA THR A 867 -90.30 39.17 -56.48
C THR A 867 -90.72 38.92 -55.02
N GLN A 868 -91.50 37.87 -54.77
CA GLN A 868 -91.99 37.52 -53.43
C GLN A 868 -91.00 36.65 -52.65
N GLU A 869 -90.31 35.73 -53.34
CA GLU A 869 -89.23 34.88 -52.76
C GLU A 869 -88.10 35.73 -52.15
N ARG A 870 -87.75 36.85 -52.80
CA ARG A 870 -86.69 37.75 -52.34
C ARG A 870 -87.03 38.57 -51.09
N LEU A 871 -88.31 38.64 -50.71
CA LEU A 871 -88.80 39.42 -49.57
C LEU A 871 -88.89 38.58 -48.29
N GLU A 872 -89.07 37.26 -48.42
CA GLU A 872 -89.10 36.32 -47.29
C GLU A 872 -87.70 35.99 -46.74
N GLU A 873 -86.67 35.92 -47.61
CA GLU A 873 -85.26 35.71 -47.18
C GLU A 873 -84.71 36.87 -46.31
N LEU A 874 -85.23 38.08 -46.47
CA LEU A 874 -84.79 39.25 -45.68
C LEU A 874 -85.37 39.29 -44.26
N SER A 875 -86.43 38.53 -43.99
CA SER A 875 -87.11 38.49 -42.69
C SER A 875 -86.48 37.48 -41.73
N THR A 876 -85.97 36.35 -42.24
CA THR A 876 -85.38 35.26 -41.44
C THR A 876 -84.00 35.62 -40.89
N LEU A 877 -83.19 36.37 -41.64
CA LEU A 877 -81.84 36.80 -41.23
C LEU A 877 -81.81 37.79 -40.06
N LYS A 878 -82.92 38.50 -39.77
CA LYS A 878 -82.99 39.50 -38.70
C LYS A 878 -83.34 38.90 -37.34
N MET A 879 -83.98 37.73 -37.32
CA MET A 879 -84.47 37.06 -36.11
C MET A 879 -83.37 36.28 -35.38
N GLU A 880 -82.37 35.76 -36.10
CA GLU A 880 -81.21 35.04 -35.53
C GLU A 880 -80.20 35.95 -34.80
N GLN A 881 -80.23 37.27 -35.03
CA GLN A 881 -79.19 38.19 -34.53
C GLN A 881 -79.49 38.79 -33.14
N ASP A 882 -80.75 38.75 -32.67
CA ASP A 882 -81.19 39.35 -31.40
C ASP A 882 -81.22 38.36 -30.22
N GLU A 883 -81.20 37.05 -30.45
CA GLU A 883 -81.21 36.02 -29.39
C GLU A 883 -79.80 35.76 -28.79
N LEU A 884 -78.73 36.10 -29.53
CA LEU A 884 -77.33 35.84 -29.15
C LEU A 884 -76.67 36.94 -28.29
N LYS A 885 -77.30 38.12 -28.11
CA LYS A 885 -76.68 39.27 -27.41
C LYS A 885 -77.13 39.47 -25.95
N GLY A 886 -78.21 38.81 -25.50
CA GLY A 886 -78.84 39.10 -24.20
C GLY A 886 -78.43 38.23 -23.01
N LYS A 887 -77.79 37.07 -23.21
CA LYS A 887 -77.50 36.09 -22.14
C LYS A 887 -76.02 35.98 -21.72
N THR A 888 -75.10 36.69 -22.37
CA THR A 888 -73.64 36.53 -22.17
C THR A 888 -72.94 37.68 -21.43
N LEU A 889 -73.61 38.81 -21.16
CA LEU A 889 -72.91 40.02 -20.67
C LEU A 889 -72.75 40.09 -19.14
N ASP A 890 -73.69 39.53 -18.37
CA ASP A 890 -73.67 39.65 -16.89
C ASP A 890 -72.83 38.55 -16.19
N GLU A 891 -72.77 37.34 -16.76
CA GLU A 891 -71.97 36.23 -16.21
C GLU A 891 -70.46 36.44 -16.43
N ILE A 892 -70.07 37.03 -17.57
CA ILE A 892 -68.66 37.29 -17.92
C ILE A 892 -68.08 38.40 -17.03
N THR A 893 -68.87 39.43 -16.70
CA THR A 893 -68.43 40.56 -15.89
C THR A 893 -68.15 40.16 -14.42
N ALA A 894 -68.93 39.24 -13.88
CA ALA A 894 -68.72 38.72 -12.52
C ALA A 894 -67.45 37.85 -12.42
N LEU A 895 -67.22 36.97 -13.40
CA LEU A 895 -66.07 36.06 -13.46
C LEU A 895 -64.74 36.82 -13.61
N ILE A 896 -64.73 37.90 -14.40
CA ILE A 896 -63.55 38.76 -14.59
C ILE A 896 -63.15 39.45 -13.28
N LYS A 897 -64.12 39.84 -12.43
CA LYS A 897 -63.86 40.49 -11.14
C LYS A 897 -63.23 39.51 -10.13
N THR A 898 -63.68 38.26 -10.11
CA THR A 898 -63.13 37.20 -9.25
C THR A 898 -61.75 36.71 -9.70
N LEU A 899 -61.53 36.66 -11.02
CA LEU A 899 -60.22 36.32 -11.60
C LEU A 899 -59.18 37.38 -11.29
N ASN A 900 -59.51 38.67 -11.42
CA ASN A 900 -58.56 39.75 -11.15
C ASN A 900 -58.15 39.84 -9.67
N SER A 901 -59.04 39.54 -8.72
CA SER A 901 -58.66 39.54 -7.30
C SER A 901 -57.73 38.36 -6.96
N ARG A 902 -57.99 37.17 -7.51
CA ARG A 902 -57.12 35.99 -7.34
C ARG A 902 -55.76 36.17 -8.00
N ILE A 903 -55.71 36.79 -9.18
CA ILE A 903 -54.46 37.08 -9.88
C ILE A 903 -53.59 38.03 -9.05
N SER A 904 -54.14 39.11 -8.50
CA SER A 904 -53.39 40.05 -7.65
C SER A 904 -52.85 39.40 -6.37
N SER A 905 -53.64 38.55 -5.70
CA SER A 905 -53.20 37.81 -4.51
C SER A 905 -52.06 36.83 -4.83
N LYS A 906 -52.16 36.07 -5.92
CA LYS A 906 -51.10 35.15 -6.34
C LYS A 906 -49.84 35.87 -6.82
N LYS A 907 -49.96 37.06 -7.41
CA LYS A 907 -48.82 37.89 -7.82
C LYS A 907 -48.01 38.38 -6.61
N ALA A 908 -48.67 38.78 -5.53
CA ALA A 908 -48.02 39.20 -4.28
C ALA A 908 -47.28 38.05 -3.57
N GLU A 909 -47.80 36.82 -3.65
CA GLU A 909 -47.11 35.61 -3.14
C GLU A 909 -45.91 35.18 -4.03
N LEU A 910 -45.97 35.44 -5.34
CA LEU A 910 -44.94 35.02 -6.30
C LEU A 910 -43.74 35.98 -6.39
N ASP A 911 -43.93 37.28 -6.11
CA ASP A 911 -42.87 38.30 -6.20
C ASP A 911 -41.60 38.01 -5.36
N PRO A 912 -41.66 37.55 -4.09
CA PRO A 912 -40.45 37.18 -3.34
C PRO A 912 -39.75 35.95 -3.93
N ILE A 913 -40.50 34.94 -4.38
CA ILE A 913 -39.94 33.74 -5.04
C ILE A 913 -39.28 34.11 -6.36
N LEU A 914 -39.85 35.06 -7.12
CA LEU A 914 -39.28 35.54 -8.38
C LEU A 914 -37.95 36.30 -8.17
N LYS A 915 -37.79 37.00 -7.03
CA LYS A 915 -36.53 37.66 -6.65
C LYS A 915 -35.42 36.67 -6.33
N GLU A 916 -35.74 35.52 -5.73
CA GLU A 916 -34.76 34.45 -5.47
C GLU A 916 -34.45 33.61 -6.73
N VAL A 917 -35.44 33.37 -7.59
CA VAL A 917 -35.29 32.53 -8.79
C VAL A 917 -34.51 33.22 -9.91
N LYS A 918 -34.56 34.56 -10.03
CA LYS A 918 -33.81 35.30 -11.06
C LYS A 918 -32.29 35.09 -11.01
N PRO A 919 -31.59 35.26 -9.87
CA PRO A 919 -30.14 35.01 -9.81
C PRO A 919 -29.80 33.53 -9.98
N LEU A 920 -30.65 32.60 -9.50
CA LEU A 920 -30.45 31.16 -9.72
C LEU A 920 -30.57 30.77 -11.20
N ARG A 921 -31.48 31.38 -11.95
CA ARG A 921 -31.59 31.18 -13.41
C ARG A 921 -30.36 31.69 -14.15
N ALA A 922 -29.81 32.84 -13.75
CA ALA A 922 -28.57 33.36 -14.32
C ALA A 922 -27.39 32.40 -14.06
N LYS A 923 -27.27 31.88 -12.82
CA LYS A 923 -26.24 30.92 -12.44
C LYS A 923 -26.38 29.58 -13.19
N ILE A 924 -27.61 29.09 -13.39
CA ILE A 924 -27.87 27.89 -14.21
C ILE A 924 -27.47 28.12 -15.67
N GLN A 925 -27.69 29.31 -16.21
CA GLN A 925 -27.35 29.63 -17.59
C GLN A 925 -25.83 29.74 -17.79
N GLU A 926 -25.11 30.30 -16.82
CA GLU A 926 -23.65 30.32 -16.80
C GLU A 926 -23.06 28.90 -16.72
N ILE A 927 -23.56 28.06 -15.80
CA ILE A 927 -23.12 26.66 -15.66
C ILE A 927 -23.44 25.86 -16.93
N ARG A 928 -24.59 26.09 -17.58
CA ARG A 928 -24.94 25.43 -18.85
C ARG A 928 -23.99 25.83 -19.97
N SER A 929 -23.64 27.11 -20.07
CA SER A 929 -22.66 27.59 -21.05
C SER A 929 -21.29 26.94 -20.84
N GLU A 930 -20.83 26.85 -19.59
CA GLU A 930 -19.57 26.20 -19.26
C GLU A 930 -19.61 24.69 -19.53
N TYR A 931 -20.74 24.02 -19.23
CA TYR A 931 -20.97 22.61 -19.54
C TYR A 931 -20.96 22.36 -21.04
N GLU A 932 -21.66 23.17 -21.85
CA GLU A 932 -21.66 23.02 -23.32
C GLU A 932 -20.26 23.24 -23.91
N ALA A 933 -19.48 24.20 -23.39
CA ALA A 933 -18.10 24.41 -23.81
C ALA A 933 -17.19 23.22 -23.46
N LYS A 934 -17.30 22.65 -22.25
CA LYS A 934 -16.53 21.46 -21.85
C LYS A 934 -16.98 20.21 -22.62
N LYS A 935 -18.29 20.04 -22.84
CA LYS A 935 -18.85 18.95 -23.63
C LYS A 935 -18.37 18.99 -25.08
N SER A 936 -18.34 20.17 -25.71
CA SER A 936 -17.82 20.33 -27.07
C SER A 936 -16.35 19.93 -27.19
N LYS A 937 -15.51 20.30 -26.20
CA LYS A 937 -14.11 19.85 -26.14
C LYS A 937 -13.99 18.33 -25.95
N TYR A 938 -14.82 17.75 -25.09
CA TYR A 938 -14.86 16.32 -24.87
C TYR A 938 -15.29 15.56 -26.13
N ASP A 939 -16.37 15.99 -26.79
CA ASP A 939 -16.88 15.36 -28.01
C ASP A 939 -15.84 15.41 -29.15
N ALA A 940 -15.11 16.53 -29.29
CA ALA A 940 -14.01 16.65 -30.25
C ALA A 940 -12.85 15.68 -29.96
N LEU A 941 -12.50 15.53 -28.67
CA LEU A 941 -11.42 14.65 -28.24
C LEU A 941 -11.81 13.16 -28.35
N ASN A 942 -13.07 12.84 -28.05
CA ASN A 942 -13.65 11.51 -28.26
C ASN A 942 -13.68 11.12 -29.74
N ALA A 943 -14.03 12.04 -30.64
CA ALA A 943 -14.00 11.78 -32.09
C ALA A 943 -12.60 11.41 -32.60
N ASN A 944 -11.55 12.07 -32.08
CA ASN A 944 -10.16 11.74 -32.41
C ASN A 944 -9.76 10.34 -31.91
N PHE A 945 -10.19 9.97 -30.70
CA PHE A 945 -9.95 8.64 -30.16
C PHE A 945 -10.75 7.55 -30.87
N GLU A 946 -12.00 7.80 -31.25
CA GLU A 946 -12.80 6.87 -32.05
C GLU A 946 -12.17 6.60 -33.42
N SER A 947 -11.62 7.63 -34.07
CA SER A 947 -10.88 7.48 -35.32
C SER A 947 -9.63 6.60 -35.14
N SER A 948 -8.82 6.88 -34.13
CA SER A 948 -7.61 6.12 -33.82
C SER A 948 -7.91 4.67 -33.41
N ARG A 949 -9.01 4.46 -32.68
CA ARG A 949 -9.51 3.14 -32.30
C ARG A 949 -9.93 2.36 -33.55
N SER A 950 -10.63 2.99 -34.49
CA SER A 950 -11.06 2.35 -35.72
C SER A 950 -9.89 1.95 -36.62
N THR A 951 -8.82 2.75 -36.70
CA THR A 951 -7.63 2.38 -37.46
C THR A 951 -6.90 1.20 -36.82
N LEU A 952 -6.72 1.23 -35.49
CA LEU A 952 -6.12 0.12 -34.74
C LEU A 952 -6.94 -1.17 -34.85
N GLU A 953 -8.27 -1.10 -34.75
CA GLU A 953 -9.16 -2.26 -34.94
C GLU A 953 -9.03 -2.87 -36.34
N SER A 954 -8.80 -2.04 -37.37
CA SER A 954 -8.55 -2.51 -38.74
C SER A 954 -7.19 -3.21 -38.87
N GLU A 955 -6.14 -2.66 -38.26
CA GLU A 955 -4.80 -3.25 -38.28
C GLU A 955 -4.76 -4.58 -37.53
N VAL A 956 -5.37 -4.64 -36.34
CA VAL A 956 -5.49 -5.85 -35.54
C VAL A 956 -6.25 -6.94 -36.31
N ARG A 957 -7.31 -6.57 -37.03
CA ARG A 957 -8.05 -7.50 -37.88
C ARG A 957 -7.17 -8.05 -39.01
N GLY A 958 -6.37 -7.20 -39.64
CA GLY A 958 -5.38 -7.63 -40.64
C GLY A 958 -4.36 -8.61 -40.06
N PHE A 959 -3.85 -8.36 -38.86
CA PHE A 959 -2.92 -9.29 -38.20
C PHE A 959 -3.56 -10.63 -37.83
N TYR A 960 -4.84 -10.65 -37.40
CA TYR A 960 -5.55 -11.90 -37.14
C TYR A 960 -5.77 -12.73 -38.42
N GLU A 961 -6.10 -12.07 -39.54
CA GLU A 961 -6.24 -12.73 -40.83
C GLU A 961 -4.89 -13.30 -41.31
N GLU A 962 -3.80 -12.58 -41.12
CA GLU A 962 -2.45 -13.06 -41.44
C GLU A 962 -2.03 -14.23 -40.55
N GLN A 963 -2.28 -14.15 -39.24
CA GLN A 963 -2.02 -15.25 -38.30
C GLN A 963 -2.79 -16.52 -38.72
N TYR A 964 -4.08 -16.39 -39.01
CA TYR A 964 -4.91 -17.51 -39.43
C TYR A 964 -4.39 -18.14 -40.73
N ALA A 965 -3.97 -17.32 -41.69
CA ALA A 965 -3.36 -17.80 -42.93
C ALA A 965 -2.06 -18.57 -42.68
N GLN A 966 -1.20 -18.08 -41.77
CA GLN A 966 0.04 -18.78 -41.41
C GLN A 966 -0.20 -20.07 -40.63
N GLU A 967 -1.16 -20.10 -39.70
CA GLU A 967 -1.54 -21.31 -38.94
C GLU A 967 -2.09 -22.39 -39.88
N SER A 968 -2.97 -22.02 -40.81
CA SER A 968 -3.48 -22.93 -41.83
C SER A 968 -2.35 -23.52 -42.69
N ARG A 969 -1.38 -22.67 -43.09
CA ARG A 969 -0.19 -23.10 -43.84
C ARG A 969 0.68 -24.06 -43.01
N PHE A 970 0.88 -23.78 -41.73
CA PHE A 970 1.63 -24.63 -40.82
C PHE A 970 0.96 -26.01 -40.68
N HIS A 971 -0.34 -26.07 -40.44
CA HIS A 971 -1.07 -27.34 -40.33
C HIS A 971 -1.02 -28.16 -41.62
N THR A 972 -1.12 -27.49 -42.78
CA THR A 972 -0.98 -28.13 -44.09
C THR A 972 0.42 -28.74 -44.27
N LEU A 973 1.47 -27.98 -43.95
CA LEU A 973 2.85 -28.47 -44.02
C LEU A 973 3.11 -29.62 -43.04
N LYS A 974 2.56 -29.55 -41.83
CA LYS A 974 2.67 -30.62 -40.83
C LYS A 974 1.99 -31.91 -41.29
N ALA A 975 0.82 -31.81 -41.90
CA ALA A 975 0.13 -32.96 -42.50
C ALA A 975 0.96 -33.56 -43.65
N GLN A 976 1.54 -32.72 -44.51
CA GLN A 976 2.44 -33.18 -45.58
C GLN A 976 3.69 -33.88 -45.04
N MET A 977 4.30 -33.36 -43.98
CA MET A 977 5.43 -34.01 -43.31
C MET A 977 5.05 -35.39 -42.77
N LEU A 978 3.89 -35.54 -42.14
CA LEU A 978 3.42 -36.83 -41.63
C LEU A 978 3.15 -37.83 -42.75
N ILE A 979 2.54 -37.39 -43.85
CA ILE A 979 2.32 -38.22 -45.04
C ILE A 979 3.67 -38.69 -45.60
N ASN A 980 4.63 -37.77 -45.76
CA ASN A 980 5.97 -38.11 -46.25
C ASN A 980 6.72 -39.05 -45.29
N ALA A 981 6.57 -38.90 -43.98
CA ALA A 981 7.16 -39.82 -43.00
C ALA A 981 6.58 -41.24 -43.12
N VAL A 982 5.27 -41.37 -43.32
CA VAL A 982 4.62 -42.68 -43.56
C VAL A 982 5.07 -43.26 -44.90
N GLN A 983 5.20 -42.45 -45.95
CA GLN A 983 5.72 -42.90 -47.25
C GLN A 983 7.17 -43.37 -47.15
N LEU A 984 8.02 -42.64 -46.42
CA LEU A 984 9.41 -43.01 -46.18
C LEU A 984 9.49 -44.32 -45.38
N LYS A 985 8.65 -44.49 -44.35
CA LYS A 985 8.57 -45.73 -43.59
C LYS A 985 8.13 -46.90 -44.48
N ARG A 986 7.09 -46.71 -45.31
CA ARG A 986 6.65 -47.72 -46.28
C ARG A 986 7.76 -48.09 -47.27
N ALA A 987 8.51 -47.12 -47.78
CA ALA A 987 9.64 -47.37 -48.68
C ALA A 987 10.76 -48.14 -47.98
N ASN A 988 11.07 -47.82 -46.72
CA ASN A 988 12.05 -48.54 -45.92
C ASN A 988 11.61 -49.97 -45.57
N ASP A 989 10.33 -50.16 -45.23
CA ASP A 989 9.74 -51.48 -44.94
C ASP A 989 9.70 -52.36 -46.21
N GLU A 990 9.43 -51.78 -47.39
CA GLU A 990 9.49 -52.46 -48.68
C GLU A 990 10.94 -52.82 -49.07
N THR A 991 11.89 -51.91 -48.87
CA THR A 991 13.32 -52.16 -49.10
C THR A 991 13.83 -53.29 -48.20
N SER A 992 13.39 -53.30 -46.93
CA SER A 992 13.73 -54.35 -45.96
C SER A 992 13.10 -55.70 -46.32
N SER A 993 11.85 -55.69 -46.80
CA SER A 993 11.15 -56.91 -47.25
C SER A 993 11.72 -57.48 -48.55
N TYR A 994 12.28 -56.63 -49.42
CA TYR A 994 12.97 -57.04 -50.64
C TYR A 994 14.35 -57.68 -50.36
N MET A 995 15.02 -57.22 -49.30
CA MET A 995 16.34 -57.73 -48.86
C MET A 995 16.25 -58.99 -47.97
N SER A 996 15.05 -59.31 -47.46
CA SER A 996 14.79 -60.48 -46.62
C SER A 996 14.70 -61.78 -47.43
N THR A 997 15.40 -62.84 -47.02
CA THR A 997 15.32 -64.18 -47.61
C THR A 997 14.13 -65.01 -47.09
N ASP A 998 13.31 -64.45 -46.20
CA ASP A 998 12.25 -65.16 -45.50
C ASP A 998 10.92 -65.10 -46.28
N LYS A 999 10.39 -66.26 -46.71
CA LYS A 999 9.26 -66.38 -47.66
C LYS A 999 7.89 -65.93 -47.12
N ALA A 1000 7.83 -65.44 -45.88
CA ALA A 1000 6.58 -65.10 -45.21
C ALA A 1000 6.03 -63.71 -45.57
N THR A 1001 6.88 -62.74 -45.95
CA THR A 1001 6.45 -61.36 -46.24
C THR A 1001 6.69 -61.00 -47.71
N LYS A 1002 5.63 -61.09 -48.53
CA LYS A 1002 5.68 -60.76 -49.97
C LYS A 1002 5.64 -59.24 -50.17
N SER A 1003 6.61 -58.71 -50.94
CA SER A 1003 6.67 -57.28 -51.25
C SER A 1003 5.44 -56.79 -52.03
N TYR A 1004 5.12 -55.49 -51.91
CA TYR A 1004 4.01 -54.89 -52.66
C TYR A 1004 4.19 -55.04 -54.17
N ARG A 1005 5.43 -54.98 -54.67
CA ARG A 1005 5.77 -55.27 -56.07
C ARG A 1005 5.32 -56.66 -56.53
N GLU A 1006 5.55 -57.71 -55.74
CA GLU A 1006 5.11 -59.07 -56.09
C GLU A 1006 3.58 -59.20 -56.10
N GLN A 1007 2.90 -58.56 -55.15
CA GLN A 1007 1.45 -58.56 -55.08
C GLN A 1007 0.82 -57.83 -56.26
N LEU A 1008 1.36 -56.66 -56.62
CA LEU A 1008 0.90 -55.88 -57.77
C LEU A 1008 1.17 -56.58 -59.10
N ASN A 1009 2.35 -57.20 -59.29
CA ASN A 1009 2.65 -57.99 -60.48
C ASN A 1009 1.69 -59.18 -60.63
N LYS A 1010 1.32 -59.84 -59.53
CA LYS A 1010 0.31 -60.90 -59.56
C LYS A 1010 -1.07 -60.37 -59.97
N GLN A 1011 -1.45 -59.18 -59.49
CA GLN A 1011 -2.70 -58.54 -59.90
C GLN A 1011 -2.68 -58.12 -61.38
N ILE A 1012 -1.56 -57.61 -61.89
CA ILE A 1012 -1.36 -57.28 -63.30
C ILE A 1012 -1.53 -58.53 -64.17
N ASN A 1013 -0.85 -59.63 -63.84
CA ASN A 1013 -0.99 -60.89 -64.58
C ASN A 1013 -2.44 -61.41 -64.59
N ASN A 1014 -3.15 -61.28 -63.47
CA ASN A 1014 -4.57 -61.65 -63.37
C ASN A 1014 -5.47 -60.73 -64.22
N ALA A 1015 -5.14 -59.44 -64.31
CA ALA A 1015 -5.88 -58.49 -65.15
C ALA A 1015 -5.62 -58.75 -66.64
N GLU A 1016 -4.39 -59.03 -67.04
CA GLU A 1016 -4.02 -59.36 -68.42
C GLU A 1016 -4.72 -60.63 -68.92
N THR A 1017 -4.78 -61.67 -68.08
CA THR A 1017 -5.54 -62.89 -68.40
C THR A 1017 -7.04 -62.62 -68.59
N ARG A 1018 -7.63 -61.76 -67.75
CA ARG A 1018 -9.04 -61.33 -67.92
C ARG A 1018 -9.25 -60.52 -69.19
N ILE A 1019 -8.33 -59.63 -69.55
CA ILE A 1019 -8.40 -58.84 -70.79
C ILE A 1019 -8.37 -59.78 -72.00
N LYS A 1020 -7.50 -60.80 -71.98
CA LYS A 1020 -7.40 -61.79 -73.07
C LYS A 1020 -8.72 -62.56 -73.25
N ALA A 1021 -9.31 -63.04 -72.15
CA ALA A 1021 -10.60 -63.73 -72.17
C ALA A 1021 -11.75 -62.84 -72.67
N ASN A 1022 -11.75 -61.55 -72.32
CA ASN A 1022 -12.78 -60.61 -72.76
C ASN A 1022 -12.66 -60.25 -74.25
N ARG A 1023 -11.44 -60.14 -74.80
CA ARG A 1023 -11.24 -59.94 -76.25
C ARG A 1023 -11.78 -61.11 -77.06
N GLU A 1024 -11.63 -62.32 -76.56
CA GLU A 1024 -12.13 -63.55 -77.20
C GLU A 1024 -13.67 -63.56 -77.23
N LYS A 1025 -14.32 -63.19 -76.12
CA LYS A 1025 -15.77 -62.99 -76.06
C LYS A 1025 -16.26 -61.90 -77.01
N GLN A 1026 -15.54 -60.77 -77.09
CA GLN A 1026 -15.89 -59.67 -77.98
C GLN A 1026 -15.86 -60.05 -79.46
N LYS A 1027 -14.93 -60.94 -79.86
CA LYS A 1027 -14.86 -61.44 -81.23
C LYS A 1027 -16.11 -62.26 -81.58
N VAL A 1028 -16.51 -63.18 -80.70
CA VAL A 1028 -17.74 -63.99 -80.86
C VAL A 1028 -18.99 -63.10 -80.95
N THR A 1029 -19.09 -62.05 -80.11
CA THR A 1029 -20.25 -61.15 -80.14
C THR A 1029 -20.32 -60.32 -81.42
N LYS A 1030 -19.18 -59.90 -81.99
CA LYS A 1030 -19.14 -59.17 -83.27
C LYS A 1030 -19.66 -60.01 -84.43
N ASP A 1031 -19.29 -61.29 -84.49
CA ASP A 1031 -19.74 -62.18 -85.57
C ASP A 1031 -21.26 -62.39 -85.51
N VAL A 1032 -21.82 -62.61 -84.30
CA VAL A 1032 -23.27 -62.74 -84.09
C VAL A 1032 -24.02 -61.43 -84.41
N GLN A 1033 -23.43 -60.27 -84.11
CA GLN A 1033 -24.03 -58.97 -84.40
C GLN A 1033 -24.14 -58.71 -85.90
N ILE A 1034 -23.14 -59.11 -86.71
CA ILE A 1034 -23.17 -58.91 -88.16
C ILE A 1034 -24.34 -59.67 -88.79
N ASP A 1035 -24.55 -60.92 -88.39
CA ASP A 1035 -25.65 -61.75 -88.89
C ASP A 1035 -27.02 -61.21 -88.43
N GLY A 1036 -27.15 -60.83 -87.16
CA GLY A 1036 -28.36 -60.19 -86.64
C GLY A 1036 -28.71 -58.88 -87.36
N THR A 1037 -27.70 -58.07 -87.70
CA THR A 1037 -27.90 -56.78 -88.40
C THR A 1037 -28.35 -56.99 -89.86
N ARG A 1038 -27.84 -58.02 -90.55
CA ARG A 1038 -28.32 -58.39 -91.90
C ARG A 1038 -29.76 -58.87 -91.87
N GLN A 1039 -30.11 -59.72 -90.89
CA GLN A 1039 -31.46 -60.23 -90.73
C GLN A 1039 -32.46 -59.10 -90.46
N LEU A 1040 -32.09 -58.14 -89.61
CA LEU A 1040 -32.91 -56.97 -89.29
C LEU A 1040 -33.11 -56.04 -90.50
N LYS A 1041 -32.12 -55.92 -91.39
CA LYS A 1041 -32.25 -55.19 -92.66
C LYS A 1041 -33.25 -55.89 -93.59
N TYR A 1042 -33.16 -57.21 -93.75
CA TYR A 1042 -34.11 -57.97 -94.57
C TYR A 1042 -35.56 -57.83 -94.06
N TRP A 1043 -35.77 -57.85 -92.74
CA TRP A 1043 -37.09 -57.63 -92.16
C TRP A 1043 -37.62 -56.22 -92.42
N ARG A 1044 -36.78 -55.18 -92.32
CA ARG A 1044 -37.19 -53.81 -92.64
C ARG A 1044 -37.54 -53.63 -94.12
N ASP A 1045 -36.77 -54.21 -95.02
CA ASP A 1045 -37.02 -54.14 -96.46
C ASP A 1045 -38.33 -54.86 -96.82
N LEU A 1046 -38.61 -56.01 -96.19
CA LEU A 1046 -39.89 -56.71 -96.33
C LEU A 1046 -41.06 -55.86 -95.82
N LEU A 1047 -40.92 -55.24 -94.65
CA LEU A 1047 -41.94 -54.36 -94.06
C LEU A 1047 -42.24 -53.18 -94.99
N ARG A 1048 -41.20 -52.54 -95.53
CA ARG A 1048 -41.33 -51.43 -96.48
C ARG A 1048 -42.01 -51.86 -97.77
N MET A 1049 -41.74 -53.07 -98.26
CA MET A 1049 -42.40 -53.62 -99.43
C MET A 1049 -43.89 -53.92 -99.18
N MET A 1050 -44.23 -54.47 -98.01
CA MET A 1050 -45.62 -54.69 -97.59
C MET A 1050 -46.38 -53.37 -97.42
N GLU A 1051 -45.71 -52.34 -96.90
CA GLU A 1051 -46.28 -51.01 -96.69
C GLU A 1051 -46.51 -50.27 -98.00
N LEU A 1052 -45.60 -50.42 -98.99
CA LEU A 1052 -45.81 -49.95 -100.37
C LEU A 1052 -46.97 -50.69 -101.05
N LYS A 1053 -47.08 -52.02 -100.90
CA LYS A 1053 -48.24 -52.78 -101.40
C LYS A 1053 -49.55 -52.33 -100.74
N ARG A 1054 -49.54 -52.04 -99.44
CA ARG A 1054 -50.70 -51.51 -98.71
C ARG A 1054 -51.13 -50.15 -99.26
N LYS A 1055 -50.17 -49.23 -99.50
CA LYS A 1055 -50.45 -47.90 -100.08
C LYS A 1055 -50.99 -47.99 -101.52
N LEU A 1056 -50.46 -48.89 -102.35
CA LEU A 1056 -50.99 -49.16 -103.69
C LEU A 1056 -52.42 -49.71 -103.67
N ALA A 1057 -52.75 -50.59 -102.71
CA ALA A 1057 -54.09 -51.15 -102.57
C ALA A 1057 -55.13 -50.17 -102.00
N MET A 1058 -54.69 -49.16 -101.24
CA MET A 1058 -55.55 -48.12 -100.64
C MET A 1058 -55.74 -46.89 -101.54
N GLY A 1059 -55.12 -46.85 -102.73
CA GLY A 1059 -55.22 -45.69 -103.65
C GLY A 1059 -54.53 -44.42 -103.12
N GLU A 1060 -53.65 -44.54 -102.12
CA GLU A 1060 -52.95 -43.45 -101.44
C GLU A 1060 -51.51 -43.26 -101.97
N LEU A 1061 -51.29 -43.54 -103.25
CA LEU A 1061 -50.01 -43.40 -103.94
C LEU A 1061 -50.14 -42.58 -105.21
#